data_AF-A0A6U6E4G4-F1
#
_entry.id   AF-A0A6U6E4G4-F1
#
_cell.length_a   1.000
_cell.length_b   1.000
_cell.length_c   1.000
_cell.angle_alpha   90.00
_cell.angle_beta   90.00
_cell.angle_gamma   90.00
#
_symmetry.space_group_name_H-M   'P 1'
#
loop_
_entity.id
_entity.type
_entity.pdbx_description
1 polymer ?
#
loop_
_entity_poly.entity_id
_entity_poly.type
_entity_poly.pdbx_seq_one_letter_code
_entity_poly.pdbx_strand_id
1 'polypeptide(L)'
;MQGYHTAARTRLFPSSVRTFVILTVIRRGFCFLLPASAAPGAASSISPMMSSAMEGRGRVVVQTLTEEGRMDIAIPLSGKLRQLNRLSNEPLQKVFGRIKQAASRSTSTVGKRGFKAGGGEQVAQQKEVLCELFDPRGEKIYEDTLNIDAWKSGNVLKVGEEEFLVDVDPPSVQKLSLLSRPMSGIPLLPLVELRHSSLSACTWRWFRSRQVEDSVAGDGEKEEGENGWEPIADADCRVYTPRTEDVGWKLRVRCLPRKVGEGGGGDGGASAYREGEHKDAETTRAVAELPKSLAGDGRQESTRDRTCSPSFRVVSYNLLASSYADSPFAREKLFPYVPAAAMDADYRKQLQLLELFGYNADILCLQEVDQSAFQEFFEEQLDNAGYSCHFLNKAGSVKEGEAVCFRRERFEVLEKKEVVVKECFKSCFEDGSRHRQYCEMMSDPSNAELYRVLSEKLSTVAQVVALGPRDGAGEEGGLIIVNTHLFFHPEASHIRMLQVSAILTEAMDMKERMEERSQRACAVLFVGDLNSEPDTGAIELLAGGAVSPQHPEWEAHAGFRWGDNGEEEVGVHADSGPSVRREEGQALKGMSLSHPLALASSDGLGSSFTNYVRGYIGCLDYIFYEASALRVEQFVQPPTEEEVDTTALPSFKFPSDHISICCDLTWRKSPLPSSLPSSASLPSPFPTAQDLSVERYPASLYARTRLPQPASPYLVYKAVASLREGKLIGLPIDNEYYIAAASGSPEGVQRLREAQGGGGDLSVCLADPSEASEHAVCNRVPLDLLHHLLSLPATNVVLPRKKLEEAGDPKIVLRCPGQDKGQMYVSGAFSFPRAVARELGMPLVVAPASSSKSCLSVREFRDKWAACAQVFDGGDAEEATKLLTIDMAEEAKVKIRQEDPRAAELQELFSSYGITFDLV
;
A
#
# COMPACT_ATOMS: atom_id res chain seq x y z
N MET A 1 -5.41 56.20 -8.78
CA MET A 1 -4.75 57.34 -9.44
C MET A 1 -3.77 56.81 -10.47
N GLN A 2 -3.76 57.42 -11.65
CA GLN A 2 -3.06 57.01 -12.86
C GLN A 2 -1.53 57.09 -12.76
N GLY A 3 -0.87 56.24 -13.56
CA GLY A 3 0.42 56.51 -14.21
C GLY A 3 1.63 55.88 -13.52
N TYR A 4 2.32 54.94 -14.18
CA TYR A 4 3.32 55.25 -15.22
C TYR A 4 3.77 53.98 -15.96
N HIS A 5 3.92 54.15 -17.28
CA HIS A 5 4.62 53.31 -18.26
C HIS A 5 6.08 53.02 -17.81
N THR A 6 6.85 52.05 -18.32
CA THR A 6 7.10 51.75 -19.74
C THR A 6 7.96 50.47 -19.93
N ALA A 7 7.62 49.73 -21.00
CA ALA A 7 8.39 48.79 -21.83
C ALA A 7 9.92 48.61 -21.65
N ALA A 8 10.38 47.35 -21.79
CA ALA A 8 11.54 47.00 -22.62
C ALA A 8 11.50 45.52 -23.07
N ARG A 9 11.47 45.33 -24.40
CA ARG A 9 11.79 44.07 -25.12
C ARG A 9 13.30 43.84 -25.07
N THR A 10 13.79 42.59 -24.98
CA THR A 10 14.54 41.91 -26.07
C THR A 10 15.17 40.55 -25.71
N ARG A 11 15.01 39.62 -26.67
CA ARG A 11 15.97 38.64 -27.23
C ARG A 11 16.19 37.27 -26.56
N LEU A 12 16.02 36.28 -27.45
CA LEU A 12 16.27 34.84 -27.36
C LEU A 12 17.76 34.47 -27.55
N PHE A 13 18.05 33.22 -27.14
CA PHE A 13 19.15 32.26 -27.43
C PHE A 13 20.13 31.96 -26.27
N PRO A 14 20.70 30.75 -26.16
CA PRO A 14 20.09 29.41 -26.25
C PRO A 14 20.45 28.48 -25.06
N SER A 15 19.85 27.29 -25.09
CA SER A 15 20.06 26.08 -24.30
C SER A 15 21.47 25.80 -23.73
N SER A 16 21.54 25.68 -22.40
CA SER A 16 22.46 24.76 -21.71
C SER A 16 21.97 24.47 -20.28
N VAL A 17 21.62 23.21 -20.03
CA VAL A 17 21.64 22.46 -18.75
C VAL A 17 21.39 23.27 -17.48
N ARG A 18 20.22 23.10 -16.85
CA ARG A 18 20.05 23.31 -15.40
C ARG A 18 18.85 22.51 -14.86
N THR A 19 19.15 21.37 -14.28
CA THR A 19 18.34 20.67 -13.27
C THR A 19 18.23 21.60 -12.06
N PHE A 20 17.10 22.29 -11.90
CA PHE A 20 16.84 23.16 -10.75
C PHE A 20 15.33 23.37 -10.55
N VAL A 21 14.60 22.31 -10.25
CA VAL A 21 13.23 22.39 -9.70
C VAL A 21 13.08 21.22 -8.72
N ILE A 22 12.38 21.43 -7.60
CA ILE A 22 12.11 20.53 -6.44
C ILE A 22 12.92 20.82 -5.13
N LEU A 23 13.41 22.06 -4.90
CA LEU A 23 13.99 22.41 -3.57
C LEU A 23 13.44 23.69 -2.91
N THR A 24 12.37 24.29 -3.43
CA THR A 24 11.88 25.58 -2.90
C THR A 24 10.71 25.47 -1.90
N VAL A 25 10.05 24.31 -1.77
CA VAL A 25 8.82 24.21 -0.93
C VAL A 25 9.10 23.87 0.54
N ILE A 26 10.26 23.30 0.90
CA ILE A 26 10.60 23.00 2.32
C ILE A 26 11.19 24.22 3.07
N ARG A 27 11.49 25.34 2.38
CA ARG A 27 12.24 26.47 2.96
C ARG A 27 11.42 27.54 3.69
N ARG A 28 10.12 27.38 3.87
CA ARG A 28 9.29 28.34 4.64
C ARG A 28 8.49 27.65 5.75
N GLY A 29 9.21 27.18 6.76
CA GLY A 29 8.67 27.10 8.12
C GLY A 29 8.49 28.51 8.66
N PHE A 30 7.27 28.82 9.10
CA PHE A 30 6.90 30.07 9.76
C PHE A 30 7.70 30.23 11.06
N CYS A 31 8.74 31.08 11.06
CA CYS A 31 9.19 31.75 12.28
C CYS A 31 8.24 32.93 12.52
N PHE A 32 7.53 32.92 13.65
CA PHE A 32 6.85 34.12 14.14
C PHE A 32 7.87 35.25 14.31
N LEU A 33 7.71 36.32 13.52
CA LEU A 33 8.39 37.59 13.71
C LEU A 33 7.77 38.29 14.92
N LEU A 34 8.49 38.31 16.05
CA LEU A 34 8.36 39.36 17.05
C LEU A 34 9.40 40.45 16.74
N PRO A 35 9.06 41.75 16.85
CA PRO A 35 9.90 42.84 16.35
C PRO A 35 11.18 43.04 17.18
N ALA A 36 12.29 43.25 16.47
CA ALA A 36 13.61 43.52 17.01
C ALA A 36 13.77 44.97 17.51
N SER A 37 14.27 45.11 18.74
CA SER A 37 14.91 46.29 19.35
C SER A 37 15.47 45.79 20.70
N ALA A 38 16.75 45.81 21.08
CA ALA A 38 17.86 46.69 20.77
C ALA A 38 19.22 45.95 20.94
N ALA A 39 20.30 46.59 20.48
CA ALA A 39 21.69 46.13 20.46
C ALA A 39 22.30 45.80 21.86
N PRO A 40 23.39 45.01 21.95
CA PRO A 40 23.91 44.46 23.20
C PRO A 40 24.72 45.51 23.98
N GLY A 41 24.21 45.89 25.15
CA GLY A 41 24.94 46.64 26.17
C GLY A 41 25.48 45.70 27.24
N ALA A 42 26.75 45.87 27.57
CA ALA A 42 27.51 45.09 28.55
C ALA A 42 26.77 44.85 29.89
N ALA A 43 26.75 43.60 30.34
CA ALA A 43 26.34 43.23 31.70
C ALA A 43 27.37 42.27 32.31
N SER A 44 28.18 42.87 33.18
CA SER A 44 28.87 42.35 34.38
C SER A 44 29.03 40.83 34.55
N SER A 45 30.29 40.43 34.70
CA SER A 45 30.74 39.22 35.38
C SER A 45 30.03 39.04 36.74
N ILE A 46 29.21 38.00 36.84
CA ILE A 46 28.77 37.44 38.12
C ILE A 46 29.53 36.12 38.29
N SER A 47 30.34 36.05 39.35
CA SER A 47 31.20 34.92 39.68
C SER A 47 30.44 33.58 39.76
N PRO A 48 31.02 32.48 39.27
CA PRO A 48 30.49 31.13 39.46
C PRO A 48 30.95 30.59 40.82
N MET A 49 30.23 30.90 41.90
CA MET A 49 30.60 30.43 43.25
C MET A 49 29.68 29.36 43.86
N MET A 50 28.69 28.85 43.12
CA MET A 50 27.87 27.71 43.59
C MET A 50 27.87 26.48 42.66
N SER A 51 28.60 26.51 41.54
CA SER A 51 28.66 25.37 40.60
C SER A 51 29.70 24.31 40.97
N SER A 52 30.81 24.67 41.63
CA SER A 52 31.92 23.73 41.82
C SER A 52 31.74 22.72 42.97
N ALA A 53 30.66 22.81 43.75
CA ALA A 53 30.39 21.89 44.87
C ALA A 53 29.49 20.70 44.49
N MET A 54 28.90 20.71 43.29
CA MET A 54 27.95 19.67 42.85
C MET A 54 28.55 18.62 41.89
N GLU A 55 29.71 18.87 41.28
CA GLU A 55 30.30 18.00 40.23
C GLU A 55 30.91 16.69 40.75
N GLY A 56 30.92 16.43 42.06
CA GLY A 56 31.51 15.24 42.66
C GLY A 56 30.55 14.23 43.31
N ARG A 57 29.24 14.48 43.33
CA ARG A 57 28.25 13.63 44.02
C ARG A 57 27.50 12.73 43.03
N GLY A 58 27.38 11.43 43.33
CA GLY A 58 26.53 10.52 42.54
C GLY A 58 25.05 10.93 42.62
N ARG A 59 24.22 10.46 41.69
CA ARG A 59 22.76 10.72 41.72
C ARG A 59 21.98 9.45 42.08
N VAL A 60 21.00 9.59 42.96
CA VAL A 60 19.93 8.61 43.17
C VAL A 60 18.75 9.06 42.32
N VAL A 61 18.35 8.24 41.35
CA VAL A 61 17.16 8.52 40.54
C VAL A 61 15.98 7.80 41.15
N VAL A 62 14.92 8.54 41.45
CA VAL A 62 13.67 7.99 41.99
C VAL A 62 12.57 8.21 40.95
N GLN A 63 11.96 7.13 40.47
CA GLN A 63 10.82 7.19 39.55
C GLN A 63 9.54 6.82 40.30
N THR A 64 8.56 7.72 40.30
CA THR A 64 7.25 7.45 40.87
C THR A 64 6.37 6.69 39.87
N LEU A 65 5.79 5.57 40.31
CA LEU A 65 4.87 4.74 39.53
C LEU A 65 3.47 4.90 40.13
N THR A 66 2.82 6.00 39.79
CA THR A 66 1.56 6.45 40.41
C THR A 66 0.43 5.43 40.29
N GLU A 67 0.32 4.72 39.16
CA GLU A 67 -0.72 3.70 38.94
C GLU A 67 -0.53 2.44 39.79
N GLU A 68 0.71 2.13 40.17
CA GLU A 68 1.04 0.93 40.94
C GLU A 68 1.19 1.22 42.45
N GLY A 69 1.19 2.49 42.86
CA GLY A 69 1.50 2.89 44.24
C GLY A 69 2.94 2.53 44.64
N ARG A 70 3.86 2.52 43.67
CA ARG A 70 5.25 2.07 43.83
C ARG A 70 6.26 3.14 43.41
N MET A 71 7.51 2.92 43.79
CA MET A 71 8.66 3.72 43.39
C MET A 71 9.81 2.83 42.99
N ASP A 72 10.48 3.20 41.91
CA ASP A 72 11.76 2.62 41.52
C ASP A 72 12.90 3.54 41.93
N ILE A 73 13.76 3.06 42.82
CA ILE A 73 14.89 3.81 43.37
C ILE A 73 16.17 3.21 42.80
N ALA A 74 16.85 3.95 41.94
CA ALA A 74 18.09 3.55 41.28
C ALA A 74 19.30 4.25 41.94
N ILE A 75 20.22 3.47 42.51
CA ILE A 75 21.35 3.96 43.29
C ILE A 75 22.66 3.35 42.76
N PRO A 76 23.62 4.15 42.30
CA PRO A 76 24.94 3.65 41.87
C PRO A 76 25.82 3.39 43.10
N LEU A 77 25.71 2.21 43.71
CA LEU A 77 26.49 1.82 44.90
C LEU A 77 27.68 0.95 44.52
N SER A 78 28.89 1.37 44.90
CA SER A 78 30.12 0.57 44.73
C SER A 78 30.34 0.11 43.27
N GLY A 79 30.09 1.01 42.31
CA GLY A 79 30.25 0.74 40.87
C GLY A 79 29.16 -0.14 40.24
N LYS A 80 28.08 -0.48 40.96
CA LYS A 80 26.91 -1.20 40.40
C LYS A 80 25.63 -0.41 40.61
N LEU A 81 24.82 -0.30 39.57
CA LEU A 81 23.47 0.24 39.68
C LEU A 81 22.57 -0.73 40.44
N ARG A 82 22.02 -0.30 41.57
CA ARG A 82 21.04 -1.04 42.37
C ARG A 82 19.67 -0.44 42.15
N GLN A 83 18.75 -1.24 41.62
CA GLN A 83 17.35 -0.87 41.50
C GLN A 83 16.54 -1.50 42.65
N LEU A 84 15.73 -0.68 43.30
CA LEU A 84 14.84 -1.08 44.38
C LEU A 84 13.42 -0.66 44.00
N ASN A 85 12.60 -1.63 43.64
CA ASN A 85 11.17 -1.42 43.43
C ASN A 85 10.42 -1.59 44.77
N ARG A 86 9.88 -0.49 45.31
CA ARG A 86 9.34 -0.39 46.67
C ARG A 86 7.95 0.22 46.69
N LEU A 87 7.19 -0.02 47.76
CA LEU A 87 5.88 0.61 47.92
C LEU A 87 6.05 2.07 48.34
N SER A 88 5.27 2.97 47.75
CA SER A 88 5.30 4.39 48.07
C SER A 88 4.86 4.69 49.52
N ASN A 89 3.99 3.83 50.06
CA ASN A 89 3.39 3.98 51.39
C ASN A 89 4.05 3.15 52.49
N GLU A 90 5.22 2.53 52.25
CA GLU A 90 5.96 1.85 53.30
C GLU A 90 7.02 2.78 53.92
N PRO A 91 7.43 2.54 55.18
CA PRO A 91 8.47 3.33 55.83
C PRO A 91 9.84 3.22 55.16
N LEU A 92 10.58 4.33 55.14
CA LEU A 92 11.94 4.46 54.60
C LEU A 92 12.91 3.42 55.19
N GLN A 93 12.70 3.00 56.44
CA GLN A 93 13.44 1.95 57.14
C GLN A 93 13.64 0.69 56.29
N LYS A 94 12.61 0.25 55.56
CA LYS A 94 12.67 -0.96 54.74
C LYS A 94 13.62 -0.79 53.56
N VAL A 95 13.65 0.40 52.96
CA VAL A 95 14.54 0.73 51.85
C VAL A 95 15.98 0.84 52.34
N PHE A 96 16.18 1.52 53.47
CA PHE A 96 17.49 1.62 54.13
C PHE A 96 18.06 0.25 54.48
N GLY A 97 17.25 -0.66 55.02
CA GLY A 97 17.69 -2.04 55.29
C GLY A 97 18.25 -2.75 54.05
N ARG A 98 17.63 -2.55 52.87
CA ARG A 98 18.11 -3.10 51.59
C ARG A 98 19.39 -2.44 51.10
N ILE A 99 19.49 -1.11 51.24
CA ILE A 99 20.69 -0.34 50.88
C ILE A 99 21.88 -0.78 51.75
N LYS A 100 21.69 -0.84 53.07
CA LYS A 100 22.71 -1.31 54.04
C LYS A 100 23.17 -2.75 53.70
N GLN A 101 22.23 -3.65 53.37
CA GLN A 101 22.55 -5.01 52.94
C GLN A 101 23.33 -5.06 51.61
N ALA A 102 22.99 -4.19 50.65
CA ALA A 102 23.68 -4.12 49.37
C ALA A 102 25.11 -3.58 49.51
N ALA A 103 25.29 -2.52 50.31
CA ALA A 103 26.58 -1.89 50.58
C ALA A 103 27.53 -2.82 51.35
N SER A 104 27.05 -3.50 52.39
CA SER A 104 27.85 -4.45 53.21
C SER A 104 28.38 -5.68 52.45
N ARG A 105 27.75 -6.08 51.33
CA ARG A 105 28.25 -7.20 50.50
C ARG A 105 29.48 -6.82 49.67
N SER A 106 29.63 -5.54 49.31
CA SER A 106 30.72 -5.05 48.44
C SER A 106 32.09 -5.02 49.12
N THR A 107 32.13 -4.80 50.43
CA THR A 107 33.38 -4.70 51.22
C THR A 107 34.02 -6.06 51.53
N SER A 108 33.36 -7.17 51.22
CA SER A 108 33.79 -8.53 51.59
C SER A 108 34.63 -9.27 50.54
N THR A 109 34.85 -8.71 49.34
CA THR A 109 35.37 -9.46 48.18
C THR A 109 36.87 -9.28 47.88
N VAL A 110 37.62 -8.46 48.64
CA VAL A 110 39.04 -8.16 48.35
C VAL A 110 40.03 -9.13 49.02
N GLY A 111 39.59 -10.07 49.87
CA GLY A 111 40.53 -10.85 50.70
C GLY A 111 40.27 -12.35 50.82
N LYS A 112 40.20 -13.13 49.73
CA LYS A 112 40.35 -14.60 49.81
C LYS A 112 41.13 -15.21 48.64
N ARG A 113 42.46 -15.07 48.68
CA ARG A 113 43.40 -16.08 48.16
C ARG A 113 44.37 -16.45 49.27
N GLY A 114 44.29 -17.71 49.72
CA GLY A 114 45.31 -18.37 50.54
C GLY A 114 45.11 -18.32 52.05
N PHE A 115 44.50 -19.36 52.63
CA PHE A 115 45.12 -20.28 53.61
C PHE A 115 44.04 -21.16 54.26
N LYS A 116 44.26 -22.49 54.24
CA LYS A 116 43.57 -23.47 55.08
C LYS A 116 44.36 -23.61 56.38
N ALA A 117 43.66 -23.52 57.51
CA ALA A 117 43.82 -24.32 58.75
C ALA A 117 43.54 -23.48 60.00
N GLY A 118 42.82 -24.08 60.96
CA GLY A 118 42.72 -23.59 62.33
C GLY A 118 41.33 -23.07 62.70
N GLY A 119 40.58 -23.89 63.44
CA GLY A 119 39.31 -23.49 64.03
C GLY A 119 39.50 -22.41 65.11
N GLY A 120 38.72 -21.36 64.99
CA GLY A 120 38.52 -20.31 65.97
C GLY A 120 37.37 -19.43 65.48
N GLU A 121 36.28 -19.36 66.24
CA GLU A 121 35.19 -18.42 66.00
C GLU A 121 35.73 -16.98 66.17
N GLN A 122 36.14 -16.37 65.06
CA GLN A 122 36.20 -14.92 64.98
C GLN A 122 34.85 -14.41 64.50
N VAL A 123 34.09 -13.84 65.43
CA VAL A 123 32.96 -12.97 65.12
C VAL A 123 33.52 -11.81 64.31
N ALA A 124 33.35 -11.84 62.99
CA ALA A 124 33.65 -10.71 62.14
C ALA A 124 32.72 -9.56 62.56
N GLN A 125 33.26 -8.53 63.20
CA GLN A 125 32.56 -7.26 63.40
C GLN A 125 32.22 -6.70 62.02
N GLN A 126 30.98 -6.92 61.58
CA GLN A 126 30.44 -6.20 60.41
C GLN A 126 30.43 -4.72 60.77
N LYS A 127 31.28 -3.94 60.09
CA LYS A 127 31.24 -2.48 60.14
C LYS A 127 29.83 -2.07 59.68
N GLU A 128 29.02 -1.58 60.60
CA GLU A 128 27.64 -1.19 60.31
C GLU A 128 27.66 -0.04 59.30
N VAL A 129 27.10 -0.26 58.11
CA VAL A 129 27.04 0.78 57.07
C VAL A 129 25.94 1.75 57.46
N LEU A 130 26.33 2.99 57.76
CA LEU A 130 25.40 4.08 58.02
C LEU A 130 24.62 4.40 56.73
N CYS A 131 23.30 4.55 56.82
CA CYS A 131 22.46 4.96 55.70
C CYS A 131 21.45 5.99 56.22
N GLU A 132 21.53 7.22 55.74
CA GLU A 132 20.76 8.37 56.23
C GLU A 132 20.33 9.25 55.07
N LEU A 133 19.19 9.93 55.20
CA LEU A 133 18.66 10.85 54.20
C LEU A 133 18.48 12.23 54.85
N PHE A 134 18.92 13.27 54.15
CA PHE A 134 18.87 14.66 54.62
C PHE A 134 18.10 15.51 53.63
N ASP A 135 17.35 16.49 54.12
CA ASP A 135 16.72 17.51 53.29
C ASP A 135 17.77 18.55 52.80
N PRO A 136 17.41 19.49 51.90
CA PRO A 136 18.35 20.50 51.40
C PRO A 136 18.86 21.48 52.46
N ARG A 137 18.23 21.54 53.64
CA ARG A 137 18.65 22.37 54.78
C ARG A 137 19.64 21.63 55.69
N GLY A 138 19.86 20.34 55.45
CA GLY A 138 20.73 19.49 56.25
C GLY A 138 20.01 18.78 57.40
N GLU A 139 18.68 18.86 57.47
CA GLU A 139 17.89 18.18 58.51
C GLU A 139 17.68 16.71 58.15
N LYS A 140 17.82 15.83 59.15
CA LYS A 140 17.70 14.38 58.97
C LYS A 140 16.23 13.98 58.79
N ILE A 141 15.95 13.19 57.75
CA ILE A 141 14.65 12.55 57.53
C ILE A 141 14.62 11.21 58.28
N TYR A 142 13.62 11.02 59.14
CA TYR A 142 13.52 9.86 60.01
C TYR A 142 13.04 8.60 59.27
N GLU A 143 13.48 7.41 59.72
CA GLU A 143 13.25 6.14 59.02
C GLU A 143 11.77 5.68 59.01
N ASP A 144 10.92 6.26 59.85
CA ASP A 144 9.47 6.03 59.90
C ASP A 144 8.69 6.86 58.86
N THR A 145 9.33 7.85 58.24
CA THR A 145 8.78 8.62 57.12
C THR A 145 8.44 7.68 55.96
N LEU A 146 7.27 7.88 55.34
CA LEU A 146 6.86 7.10 54.17
C LEU A 146 7.77 7.43 52.97
N ASN A 147 8.03 6.45 52.10
CA ASN A 147 8.86 6.66 50.91
C ASN A 147 8.38 7.86 50.06
N ILE A 148 7.06 8.02 49.89
CA ILE A 148 6.48 9.13 49.12
C ILE A 148 6.81 10.52 49.67
N ASP A 149 7.01 10.63 50.98
CA ASP A 149 7.33 11.89 51.64
C ASP A 149 8.84 12.08 51.82
N ALA A 150 9.58 10.97 51.92
CA ALA A 150 11.01 10.95 52.16
C ALA A 150 11.83 11.25 50.90
N TRP A 151 11.50 10.65 49.76
CA TRP A 151 12.26 10.85 48.52
C TRP A 151 11.81 12.12 47.82
N LYS A 152 12.55 13.21 48.03
CA LYS A 152 12.33 14.51 47.37
C LYS A 152 13.59 14.96 46.64
N SER A 153 13.40 15.58 45.47
CA SER A 153 14.50 16.12 44.67
C SER A 153 15.27 17.16 45.48
N GLY A 154 16.60 17.05 45.50
CA GLY A 154 17.47 17.90 46.32
C GLY A 154 17.82 17.32 47.70
N ASN A 155 17.13 16.28 48.16
CA ASN A 155 17.55 15.54 49.35
C ASN A 155 18.90 14.85 49.09
N VAL A 156 19.65 14.55 50.14
CA VAL A 156 20.96 13.90 50.06
C VAL A 156 20.92 12.58 50.81
N LEU A 157 21.11 11.48 50.09
CA LEU A 157 21.28 10.15 50.67
C LEU A 157 22.76 9.94 50.97
N LYS A 158 23.10 9.61 52.22
CA LYS A 158 24.44 9.20 52.64
C LYS A 158 24.46 7.70 52.89
N VAL A 159 25.38 6.99 52.26
CA VAL A 159 25.60 5.55 52.46
C VAL A 159 27.08 5.30 52.74
N GLY A 160 27.44 5.06 54.00
CA GLY A 160 28.83 5.00 54.42
C GLY A 160 29.53 6.35 54.21
N GLU A 161 30.55 6.36 53.34
CA GLU A 161 31.31 7.57 52.97
C GLU A 161 30.80 8.21 51.65
N GLU A 162 29.87 7.56 50.94
CA GLU A 162 29.34 8.04 49.67
C GLU A 162 28.10 8.94 49.90
N GLU A 163 28.06 10.10 49.25
CA GLU A 163 26.91 11.01 49.24
C GLU A 163 26.26 11.05 47.85
N PHE A 164 24.93 10.90 47.80
CA PHE A 164 24.15 10.92 46.58
C PHE A 164 23.07 11.99 46.63
N LEU A 165 22.94 12.78 45.57
CA LEU A 165 21.83 13.71 45.39
C LEU A 165 20.60 12.96 44.89
N VAL A 166 19.46 13.17 45.53
CA VAL A 166 18.17 12.59 45.11
C VAL A 166 17.58 13.43 43.98
N ASP A 167 17.22 12.75 42.89
CA ASP A 167 16.68 13.30 41.66
C ASP A 167 15.36 12.54 41.38
N VAL A 168 14.22 13.09 41.83
CA VAL A 168 12.90 12.45 41.65
C VAL A 168 12.30 12.86 40.31
N ASP A 169 11.87 11.87 39.53
CA ASP A 169 11.23 12.03 38.22
C ASP A 169 12.00 13.00 37.30
N PRO A 170 13.31 12.77 37.07
CA PRO A 170 14.07 13.61 36.16
C PRO A 170 13.51 13.52 34.73
N PRO A 171 13.56 14.62 33.97
CA PRO A 171 13.27 14.59 32.53
C PRO A 171 14.13 13.52 31.87
N SER A 172 13.55 12.64 31.06
CA SER A 172 14.31 11.51 30.51
C SER A 172 13.79 11.08 29.15
N VAL A 173 14.70 10.56 28.33
CA VAL A 173 14.39 9.98 27.02
C VAL A 173 14.31 8.46 27.15
N GLN A 174 13.09 7.91 27.08
CA GLN A 174 12.84 6.47 27.17
C GLN A 174 13.25 5.76 25.88
N LYS A 175 12.81 6.29 24.74
CA LYS A 175 13.16 5.79 23.40
C LYS A 175 13.68 6.95 22.54
N LEU A 176 14.73 6.69 21.77
CA LEU A 176 15.22 7.58 20.72
C LEU A 176 15.74 6.71 19.58
N SER A 177 15.19 6.86 18.39
CA SER A 177 15.61 6.09 17.21
C SER A 177 15.52 6.92 15.93
N LEU A 178 16.35 6.55 14.96
CA LEU A 178 16.41 7.15 13.63
C LEU A 178 16.04 6.11 12.57
N LEU A 179 15.59 6.62 11.42
CA LEU A 179 15.47 5.84 10.20
C LEU A 179 16.82 5.18 9.86
N SER A 180 16.80 3.93 9.40
CA SER A 180 18.03 3.14 9.23
C SER A 180 18.93 3.74 8.14
N ARG A 181 18.33 4.16 7.02
CA ARG A 181 19.01 4.72 5.85
C ARG A 181 18.28 5.95 5.30
N PRO A 182 18.55 7.16 5.83
CA PRO A 182 17.94 8.38 5.32
C PRO A 182 18.46 8.73 3.91
N MET A 183 17.66 9.44 3.13
CA MET A 183 18.07 10.02 1.85
C MET A 183 18.28 11.53 1.95
N SER A 184 19.20 12.04 1.13
CA SER A 184 19.40 13.48 0.99
C SER A 184 18.10 14.17 0.52
N GLY A 185 17.75 15.30 1.13
CA GLY A 185 16.59 16.12 0.76
C GLY A 185 15.29 15.74 1.47
N ILE A 186 15.24 14.61 2.19
CA ILE A 186 14.04 14.15 2.91
C ILE A 186 14.19 14.49 4.41
N PRO A 187 13.19 15.13 5.05
CA PRO A 187 13.24 15.38 6.49
C PRO A 187 13.40 14.09 7.30
N LEU A 188 14.38 14.07 8.19
CA LEU A 188 14.63 12.99 9.14
C LEU A 188 14.16 13.45 10.53
N LEU A 189 13.09 12.82 11.02
CA LEU A 189 12.56 13.03 12.35
C LEU A 189 12.92 11.85 13.27
N PRO A 190 13.53 12.10 14.44
CA PRO A 190 13.72 11.05 15.44
C PRO A 190 12.40 10.69 16.11
N LEU A 191 12.13 9.39 16.18
CA LEU A 191 11.09 8.84 17.06
C LEU A 191 11.58 8.97 18.50
N VAL A 192 10.81 9.63 19.35
CA VAL A 192 11.21 9.94 20.72
C VAL A 192 10.06 9.70 21.70
N GLU A 193 10.34 8.96 22.76
CA GLU A 193 9.44 8.79 23.90
C GLU A 193 10.06 9.48 25.10
N LEU A 194 9.35 10.46 25.66
CA LEU A 194 9.82 11.29 26.76
C LEU A 194 9.05 10.97 28.04
N ARG A 195 9.73 11.04 29.18
CA ARG A 195 9.11 11.00 30.51
C ARG A 195 9.48 12.25 31.29
N HIS A 196 8.50 12.89 31.92
CA HIS A 196 8.65 14.14 32.65
C HIS A 196 9.34 15.26 31.83
N SER A 197 9.11 15.30 30.51
CA SER A 197 9.63 16.30 29.58
C SER A 197 8.64 16.51 28.42
N SER A 198 8.89 17.50 27.57
CA SER A 198 8.15 17.73 26.32
C SER A 198 9.12 17.96 25.17
N LEU A 199 8.66 17.70 23.93
CA LEU A 199 9.45 17.93 22.72
C LEU A 199 9.96 19.38 22.62
N SER A 200 9.11 20.33 22.97
CA SER A 200 9.41 21.77 22.95
C SER A 200 10.42 22.21 24.01
N ALA A 201 10.58 21.44 25.09
CA ALA A 201 11.56 21.71 26.13
C ALA A 201 12.92 21.07 25.82
N CYS A 202 12.96 20.01 25.00
CA CYS A 202 14.19 19.32 24.64
C CYS A 202 15.11 20.19 23.79
N THR A 203 16.42 19.97 23.93
CA THR A 203 17.40 20.49 22.97
C THR A 203 17.96 19.36 22.12
N TRP A 204 18.30 19.71 20.89
CA TRP A 204 18.65 18.78 19.83
C TRP A 204 19.96 19.20 19.21
N ARG A 205 20.80 18.23 18.85
CA ARG A 205 22.03 18.51 18.12
C ARG A 205 22.38 17.35 17.20
N TRP A 206 22.70 17.66 15.95
CA TRP A 206 23.04 16.68 14.94
C TRP A 206 24.54 16.59 14.68
N PHE A 207 24.99 15.38 14.36
CA PHE A 207 26.37 15.03 14.03
C PHE A 207 26.39 14.12 12.82
N ARG A 208 27.54 14.04 12.14
CA ARG A 208 27.81 13.09 11.06
C ARG A 208 29.16 12.39 11.22
N SER A 209 29.30 11.19 10.65
CA SER A 209 30.56 10.44 10.65
C SER A 209 30.79 9.68 9.35
N ARG A 210 32.06 9.58 8.93
CA ARG A 210 32.52 8.82 7.76
C ARG A 210 32.85 7.35 8.05
N GLN A 211 32.60 6.86 9.27
CA GLN A 211 33.00 5.49 9.66
C GLN A 211 32.57 4.47 8.60
N VAL A 212 33.59 3.92 7.93
CA VAL A 212 33.47 2.91 6.87
C VAL A 212 33.07 1.60 7.54
N GLU A 213 32.13 0.87 6.95
CA GLU A 213 31.88 -0.53 7.31
C GLU A 213 33.23 -1.27 7.23
N ASP A 214 33.67 -1.80 8.37
CA ASP A 214 34.99 -2.39 8.65
C ASP A 214 36.16 -1.43 8.98
N SER A 215 36.45 -1.27 10.28
CA SER A 215 37.84 -1.11 10.72
C SER A 215 38.09 -1.81 12.06
N VAL A 216 38.96 -2.82 11.98
CA VAL A 216 39.68 -3.44 13.09
C VAL A 216 40.46 -2.36 13.82
N ALA A 217 40.45 -2.43 15.16
CA ALA A 217 41.16 -1.53 16.06
C ALA A 217 42.60 -1.25 15.61
N GLY A 218 42.88 0.01 15.29
CA GLY A 218 44.23 0.54 15.07
C GLY A 218 44.46 1.71 16.01
N ASP A 219 45.39 1.55 16.94
CA ASP A 219 45.85 2.59 17.86
C ASP A 219 46.53 3.73 17.07
N GLY A 220 45.87 4.88 17.03
CA GLY A 220 46.38 6.13 16.46
C GLY A 220 45.84 7.32 17.23
N GLU A 221 46.72 8.29 17.50
CA GLU A 221 46.59 9.36 18.49
C GLU A 221 45.36 10.27 18.28
N LYS A 222 44.74 10.65 19.41
CA LYS A 222 43.44 11.32 19.51
C LYS A 222 43.60 12.85 19.46
N GLU A 223 43.00 13.49 18.45
CA GLU A 223 42.59 14.89 18.51
C GLU A 223 41.11 15.02 18.92
N GLU A 224 40.77 16.16 19.53
CA GLU A 224 39.52 16.46 20.22
C GLU A 224 38.30 16.54 19.28
N GLY A 225 37.71 15.39 18.98
CA GLY A 225 36.32 15.22 18.56
C GLY A 225 35.83 13.87 19.11
N GLU A 226 34.68 13.82 19.77
CA GLU A 226 34.12 12.58 20.34
C GLU A 226 34.10 11.46 19.27
N ASN A 227 35.10 10.58 19.28
CA ASN A 227 35.18 9.34 18.49
C ASN A 227 34.69 9.44 17.03
N GLY A 228 35.24 10.36 16.22
CA GLY A 228 34.99 10.41 14.77
C GLY A 228 33.61 10.92 14.35
N TRP A 229 32.85 11.56 15.25
CA TRP A 229 31.61 12.29 14.93
C TRP A 229 31.86 13.80 14.91
N GLU A 230 31.49 14.45 13.80
CA GLU A 230 31.56 15.91 13.67
C GLU A 230 30.18 16.56 13.82
N PRO A 231 30.05 17.68 14.55
CA PRO A 231 28.78 18.39 14.66
C PRO A 231 28.40 19.02 13.32
N ILE A 232 27.12 18.93 12.97
CA ILE A 232 26.58 19.60 11.78
C ILE A 232 26.21 21.04 12.16
N ALA A 233 26.81 22.01 11.48
CA ALA A 233 26.51 23.42 11.72
C ALA A 233 25.05 23.75 11.40
N ASP A 234 24.44 24.59 12.25
CA ASP A 234 23.06 25.07 12.16
C ASP A 234 21.98 23.96 12.21
N ALA A 235 22.31 22.82 12.83
CA ALA A 235 21.42 21.68 13.00
C ALA A 235 21.07 21.45 14.49
N ASP A 236 20.54 22.49 15.13
CA ASP A 236 20.15 22.49 16.56
C ASP A 236 18.63 22.31 16.76
N CYS A 237 17.96 21.69 15.78
CA CYS A 237 16.52 21.40 15.80
C CYS A 237 16.27 19.89 15.82
N ARG A 238 15.06 19.49 16.27
CA ARG A 238 14.62 18.08 16.25
C ARG A 238 14.71 17.48 14.86
N VAL A 239 14.29 18.24 13.84
CA VAL A 239 14.25 17.81 12.45
C VAL A 239 15.56 18.18 11.77
N TYR A 240 16.14 17.22 11.05
CA TYR A 240 17.26 17.48 10.14
C TYR A 240 16.93 16.97 8.75
N THR A 241 17.18 17.78 7.72
CA THR A 241 17.07 17.33 6.32
C THR A 241 18.47 17.11 5.79
N PRO A 242 18.90 15.85 5.57
CA PRO A 242 20.24 15.55 5.09
C PRO A 242 20.52 16.25 3.76
N ARG A 243 21.72 16.80 3.62
CA ARG A 243 22.15 17.57 2.46
C ARG A 243 22.90 16.65 1.50
N THR A 244 23.14 17.10 0.27
CA THR A 244 23.96 16.36 -0.69
C THR A 244 25.38 16.09 -0.17
N GLU A 245 25.92 16.98 0.67
CA GLU A 245 27.23 16.82 1.32
C GLU A 245 27.25 15.70 2.39
N ASP A 246 26.09 15.30 2.91
CA ASP A 246 25.98 14.22 3.89
C ASP A 246 25.87 12.83 3.24
N VAL A 247 25.70 12.75 1.91
CA VAL A 247 25.65 11.46 1.20
C VAL A 247 26.92 10.66 1.47
N GLY A 248 26.76 9.40 1.87
CA GLY A 248 27.86 8.54 2.29
C GLY A 248 28.30 8.69 3.75
N TRP A 249 27.69 9.59 4.52
CA TRP A 249 27.92 9.74 5.97
C TRP A 249 26.81 9.09 6.78
N LYS A 250 27.13 8.59 7.98
CA LYS A 250 26.13 8.27 9.01
C LYS A 250 25.73 9.52 9.77
N LEU A 251 24.52 9.56 10.31
CA LEU A 251 24.00 10.66 11.12
C LEU A 251 23.74 10.21 12.56
N ARG A 252 23.93 11.14 13.50
CA ARG A 252 23.58 10.98 14.91
C ARG A 252 22.81 12.19 15.39
N VAL A 253 21.76 11.97 16.16
CA VAL A 253 21.05 13.02 16.89
C VAL A 253 21.25 12.82 18.38
N ARG A 254 21.52 13.91 19.09
CA ARG A 254 21.55 13.99 20.55
C ARG A 254 20.32 14.74 21.03
N CYS A 255 19.55 14.12 21.91
CA CYS A 255 18.41 14.74 22.59
C CYS A 255 18.75 14.94 24.07
N LEU A 256 18.68 16.18 24.54
CA LEU A 256 18.78 16.52 25.96
C LEU A 256 17.39 16.93 26.48
N PRO A 257 16.73 16.08 27.29
CA PRO A 257 15.39 16.36 27.80
C PRO A 257 15.44 17.41 28.92
N ARG A 258 14.45 18.32 28.92
CA ARG A 258 14.32 19.36 29.94
C ARG A 258 12.90 19.44 30.49
N LYS A 259 12.75 19.94 31.71
CA LYS A 259 11.46 20.32 32.31
C LYS A 259 11.60 21.69 32.96
N VAL A 260 10.57 22.51 32.84
CA VAL A 260 10.47 23.78 33.56
C VAL A 260 10.36 23.48 35.06
N GLY A 261 11.23 24.06 35.89
CA GLY A 261 11.17 23.88 37.34
C GLY A 261 9.90 24.49 37.93
N GLU A 262 9.20 23.76 38.81
CA GLU A 262 7.94 24.17 39.46
C GLU A 262 8.11 25.28 40.55
N GLY A 263 9.19 26.08 40.50
CA GLY A 263 9.56 27.03 41.56
C GLY A 263 9.89 28.47 41.12
N GLY A 264 9.69 28.84 39.86
CA GLY A 264 10.06 30.17 39.33
C GLY A 264 8.97 31.23 39.39
N GLY A 265 8.21 31.32 40.49
CA GLY A 265 7.19 32.36 40.71
C GLY A 265 7.71 33.49 41.58
N GLY A 266 8.75 34.20 41.14
CA GLY A 266 9.33 35.30 41.91
C GLY A 266 10.48 35.99 41.18
N ASP A 267 10.15 37.12 40.56
CA ASP A 267 11.03 38.21 40.13
C ASP A 267 12.26 37.87 39.25
N GLY A 268 12.11 38.04 37.94
CA GLY A 268 13.19 38.40 37.00
C GLY A 268 14.31 37.40 36.69
N GLY A 269 14.41 36.25 37.36
CA GLY A 269 15.42 35.22 37.07
C GLY A 269 15.01 34.26 35.95
N ALA A 270 15.90 33.96 35.00
CA ALA A 270 15.67 32.98 33.94
C ALA A 270 15.10 31.66 34.53
N SER A 271 14.03 31.13 33.93
CA SER A 271 13.43 29.87 34.34
C SER A 271 14.50 28.78 34.37
N ALA A 272 14.85 28.31 35.58
CA ALA A 272 15.84 27.25 35.74
C ALA A 272 15.23 25.94 35.23
N TYR A 273 15.58 25.55 34.02
CA TYR A 273 15.25 24.24 33.49
C TYR A 273 15.99 23.18 34.31
N ARG A 274 15.28 22.12 34.68
CA ARG A 274 15.92 20.87 35.13
C ARG A 274 16.25 20.06 33.88
N GLU A 275 17.49 19.66 33.76
CA GLU A 275 17.97 18.84 32.64
C GLU A 275 18.09 17.38 33.08
N GLY A 276 17.73 16.48 32.17
CA GLY A 276 18.00 15.06 32.31
C GLY A 276 19.35 14.66 31.71
N GLU A 277 19.60 13.36 31.65
CA GLU A 277 20.70 12.81 30.85
C GLU A 277 20.33 12.85 29.36
N HIS A 278 21.30 13.23 28.53
CA HIS A 278 21.11 13.19 27.09
C HIS A 278 21.12 11.74 26.57
N LYS A 279 20.45 11.52 25.44
CA LYS A 279 20.46 10.25 24.73
C LYS A 279 20.80 10.49 23.27
N ASP A 280 21.62 9.61 22.70
CA ASP A 280 22.01 9.64 21.30
C ASP A 280 21.27 8.53 20.52
N ALA A 281 20.98 8.78 19.25
CA ALA A 281 20.55 7.78 18.28
C ALA A 281 21.27 7.98 16.96
N GLU A 282 21.60 6.87 16.29
CA GLU A 282 22.44 6.85 15.10
C GLU A 282 21.73 6.11 13.95
N THR A 283 21.99 6.54 12.72
CA THR A 283 21.60 5.79 11.53
C THR A 283 22.48 4.55 11.38
N THR A 284 21.90 3.39 11.08
CA THR A 284 22.69 2.17 10.87
C THR A 284 23.47 2.21 9.55
N ARG A 285 22.89 2.83 8.51
CA ARG A 285 23.47 2.96 7.17
C ARG A 285 23.72 4.43 6.84
N ALA A 286 24.68 4.66 5.96
CA ALA A 286 25.00 6.00 5.48
C ALA A 286 23.85 6.60 4.66
N VAL A 287 23.76 7.94 4.68
CA VAL A 287 22.81 8.73 3.89
C VAL A 287 22.94 8.33 2.42
N ALA A 288 21.81 7.95 1.82
CA ALA A 288 21.71 7.63 0.41
C ALA A 288 21.43 8.87 -0.44
N GLU A 289 21.85 8.81 -1.70
CA GLU A 289 21.46 9.80 -2.70
C GLU A 289 19.98 9.58 -3.10
N LEU A 290 19.25 10.68 -3.28
CA LEU A 290 17.89 10.62 -3.80
C LEU A 290 17.91 10.23 -5.30
N PRO A 291 16.96 9.41 -5.79
CA PRO A 291 16.85 9.13 -7.21
C PRO A 291 16.70 10.41 -8.04
N LYS A 292 17.33 10.42 -9.22
CA LYS A 292 17.32 11.59 -10.13
C LYS A 292 15.95 11.90 -10.72
N SER A 293 15.06 10.90 -10.75
CA SER A 293 13.67 11.04 -11.17
C SER A 293 12.77 10.28 -10.20
N LEU A 294 11.67 10.93 -9.80
CA LEU A 294 10.65 10.40 -8.91
C LEU A 294 9.34 10.20 -9.66
N ALA A 295 8.47 9.34 -9.13
CA ALA A 295 7.11 9.12 -9.64
C ALA A 295 6.31 10.43 -9.82
N GLY A 296 6.50 11.39 -8.91
CA GLY A 296 5.73 12.62 -8.85
C GLY A 296 6.22 13.78 -9.72
N ASP A 297 7.43 13.74 -10.29
CA ASP A 297 8.12 14.94 -10.82
C ASP A 297 7.30 15.77 -11.82
N GLY A 298 6.61 15.11 -12.76
CA GLY A 298 5.73 15.79 -13.73
C GLY A 298 4.34 16.11 -13.17
N ARG A 299 3.81 15.22 -12.32
CA ARG A 299 2.45 15.31 -11.78
C ARG A 299 2.32 16.45 -10.78
N GLN A 300 3.38 16.66 -10.01
CA GLN A 300 3.46 17.66 -8.95
C GLN A 300 3.66 19.09 -9.48
N GLU A 301 3.88 19.28 -10.78
CA GLU A 301 3.98 20.62 -11.37
C GLU A 301 2.69 21.42 -11.20
N SER A 302 1.55 20.74 -11.29
CA SER A 302 0.22 21.31 -11.12
C SER A 302 -0.21 21.49 -9.66
N THR A 303 0.62 21.05 -8.71
CA THR A 303 0.30 21.03 -7.28
C THR A 303 1.34 21.74 -6.41
N ARG A 304 2.17 22.60 -7.01
CA ARG A 304 3.24 23.34 -6.32
C ARG A 304 2.73 24.24 -5.20
N ASP A 305 1.56 24.84 -5.42
CA ASP A 305 0.91 25.72 -4.46
C ASP A 305 -0.21 24.98 -3.70
N ARG A 306 -0.42 25.40 -2.46
CA ARG A 306 -1.58 24.96 -1.66
C ARG A 306 -2.85 25.60 -2.21
N THR A 307 -3.92 24.82 -2.21
CA THR A 307 -5.30 25.27 -2.43
C THR A 307 -5.76 26.22 -1.32
N CYS A 308 -6.74 27.07 -1.63
CA CYS A 308 -7.42 27.94 -0.67
C CYS A 308 -8.94 27.75 -0.76
N SER A 309 -9.66 27.99 0.33
CA SER A 309 -11.13 27.95 0.32
C SER A 309 -11.68 28.86 -0.80
N PRO A 310 -12.71 28.41 -1.54
CA PRO A 310 -13.54 27.22 -1.28
C PRO A 310 -13.03 25.91 -1.89
N SER A 311 -11.81 25.92 -2.42
CA SER A 311 -11.19 24.73 -3.01
C SER A 311 -10.33 23.98 -2.00
N PHE A 312 -10.26 22.67 -2.16
CA PHE A 312 -9.40 21.79 -1.39
C PHE A 312 -8.90 20.63 -2.24
N ARG A 313 -7.71 20.14 -1.93
CA ARG A 313 -7.05 19.06 -2.68
C ARG A 313 -7.14 17.73 -1.94
N VAL A 314 -7.52 16.68 -2.66
CA VAL A 314 -7.67 15.31 -2.14
C VAL A 314 -6.72 14.38 -2.87
N VAL A 315 -6.03 13.51 -2.14
CA VAL A 315 -5.20 12.43 -2.68
C VAL A 315 -5.72 11.08 -2.17
N SER A 316 -5.82 10.10 -3.06
CA SER A 316 -5.98 8.68 -2.72
C SER A 316 -4.71 7.92 -3.09
N TYR A 317 -4.18 7.04 -2.23
CA TYR A 317 -2.99 6.26 -2.55
C TYR A 317 -2.86 4.97 -1.73
N ASN A 318 -2.90 3.82 -2.41
CA ASN A 318 -2.45 2.55 -1.87
C ASN A 318 -0.90 2.51 -1.82
N LEU A 319 -0.34 2.36 -0.63
CA LEU A 319 1.11 2.46 -0.37
C LEU A 319 1.89 1.14 -0.53
N LEU A 320 1.22 0.03 -0.88
CA LEU A 320 1.83 -1.30 -0.93
C LEU A 320 2.46 -1.71 0.41
N ALA A 321 1.71 -2.43 1.24
CA ALA A 321 2.18 -2.83 2.56
C ALA A 321 3.42 -3.72 2.44
N SER A 322 4.44 -3.43 3.23
CA SER A 322 5.69 -4.22 3.31
C SER A 322 5.39 -5.66 3.72
N SER A 323 4.38 -5.86 4.58
CA SER A 323 3.88 -7.18 4.96
C SER A 323 3.42 -8.02 3.76
N TYR A 324 2.93 -7.40 2.68
CA TYR A 324 2.63 -8.09 1.42
C TYR A 324 3.84 -8.14 0.49
N ALA A 325 4.58 -7.03 0.34
CA ALA A 325 5.69 -6.92 -0.60
C ALA A 325 6.92 -7.80 -0.24
N ASP A 326 7.15 -8.05 1.06
CA ASP A 326 8.31 -8.80 1.54
C ASP A 326 8.12 -10.33 1.56
N SER A 327 6.90 -10.82 1.30
CA SER A 327 6.61 -12.24 1.35
C SER A 327 7.39 -13.03 0.28
N PRO A 328 7.75 -14.31 0.52
CA PRO A 328 8.44 -15.13 -0.48
C PRO A 328 7.65 -15.21 -1.79
N PHE A 329 6.32 -15.38 -1.68
CA PHE A 329 5.44 -15.42 -2.83
C PHE A 329 5.46 -14.10 -3.60
N ALA A 330 5.34 -12.95 -2.92
CA ALA A 330 5.35 -11.65 -3.57
C ALA A 330 6.68 -11.41 -4.28
N ARG A 331 7.82 -11.71 -3.63
CA ARG A 331 9.15 -11.57 -4.24
C ARG A 331 9.36 -12.48 -5.44
N GLU A 332 8.85 -13.70 -5.42
CA GLU A 332 9.09 -14.69 -6.48
C GLU A 332 8.06 -14.62 -7.62
N LYS A 333 6.84 -14.17 -7.35
CA LYS A 333 5.69 -14.28 -8.28
C LYS A 333 5.10 -12.93 -8.68
N LEU A 334 4.85 -12.04 -7.72
CA LEU A 334 4.21 -10.74 -8.00
C LEU A 334 5.23 -9.68 -8.46
N PHE A 335 6.38 -9.65 -7.81
CA PHE A 335 7.42 -8.64 -7.99
C PHE A 335 8.82 -9.21 -8.33
N PRO A 336 8.97 -10.30 -9.12
CA PRO A 336 10.28 -10.89 -9.41
C PRO A 336 11.21 -9.97 -10.21
N TYR A 337 10.65 -8.93 -10.83
CA TYR A 337 11.38 -7.90 -11.57
C TYR A 337 11.92 -6.78 -10.68
N VAL A 338 11.50 -6.68 -9.41
CA VAL A 338 11.84 -5.55 -8.55
C VAL A 338 13.17 -5.82 -7.82
N PRO A 339 14.20 -4.98 -8.00
CA PRO A 339 15.45 -5.14 -7.27
C PRO A 339 15.23 -5.01 -5.76
N ALA A 340 15.94 -5.80 -4.94
CA ALA A 340 15.81 -5.78 -3.49
C ALA A 340 15.98 -4.38 -2.87
N ALA A 341 16.86 -3.55 -3.45
CA ALA A 341 17.07 -2.18 -3.00
C ALA A 341 15.88 -1.24 -3.26
N ALA A 342 15.09 -1.49 -4.31
CA ALA A 342 13.87 -0.74 -4.61
C ALA A 342 12.68 -1.23 -3.78
N MET A 343 12.69 -2.51 -3.39
CA MET A 343 11.63 -3.11 -2.56
C MET A 343 11.79 -2.80 -1.06
N ASP A 344 13.01 -2.46 -0.63
CA ASP A 344 13.34 -2.08 0.75
C ASP A 344 12.33 -1.05 1.32
N ALA A 345 11.73 -1.37 2.47
CA ALA A 345 10.67 -0.56 3.06
C ALA A 345 11.14 0.85 3.43
N ASP A 346 12.40 1.02 3.86
CA ASP A 346 12.98 2.34 4.15
C ASP A 346 13.16 3.16 2.87
N TYR A 347 13.48 2.50 1.75
CA TYR A 347 13.51 3.15 0.44
C TYR A 347 12.11 3.61 0.01
N ARG A 348 11.13 2.69 -0.02
CA ARG A 348 9.78 2.98 -0.53
C ARG A 348 9.06 4.07 0.27
N LYS A 349 9.04 3.98 1.60
CA LYS A 349 8.31 4.95 2.45
C LYS A 349 8.83 6.38 2.32
N GLN A 350 10.13 6.55 2.08
CA GLN A 350 10.75 7.84 1.82
C GLN A 350 10.29 8.46 0.49
N LEU A 351 10.21 7.65 -0.57
CA LEU A 351 9.68 8.10 -1.87
C LEU A 351 8.17 8.37 -1.80
N GLN A 352 7.40 7.53 -1.11
CA GLN A 352 5.97 7.74 -0.86
C GLN A 352 5.74 9.07 -0.14
N LEU A 353 6.54 9.39 0.88
CA LEU A 353 6.45 10.66 1.59
C LEU A 353 6.70 11.87 0.67
N LEU A 354 7.71 11.79 -0.20
CA LEU A 354 7.98 12.85 -1.19
C LEU A 354 6.84 13.01 -2.19
N GLU A 355 6.25 11.89 -2.63
CA GLU A 355 5.08 11.91 -3.51
C GLU A 355 3.90 12.63 -2.83
N LEU A 356 3.56 12.25 -1.59
CA LEU A 356 2.48 12.85 -0.81
C LEU A 356 2.71 14.34 -0.54
N PHE A 357 3.92 14.73 -0.14
CA PHE A 357 4.24 16.13 0.18
C PHE A 357 4.23 17.04 -1.04
N GLY A 358 4.70 16.56 -2.20
CA GLY A 358 4.71 17.37 -3.41
C GLY A 358 3.31 17.68 -3.97
N TYR A 359 2.28 16.94 -3.55
CA TYR A 359 0.90 17.28 -3.88
C TYR A 359 0.34 18.45 -3.08
N ASN A 360 0.93 18.83 -1.95
CA ASN A 360 0.38 19.89 -1.08
C ASN A 360 -1.12 19.70 -0.77
N ALA A 361 -1.57 18.45 -0.61
CA ALA A 361 -2.98 18.13 -0.46
C ALA A 361 -3.57 18.68 0.84
N ASP A 362 -4.89 18.90 0.88
CA ASP A 362 -5.58 19.21 2.12
C ASP A 362 -6.05 17.94 2.84
N ILE A 363 -6.37 16.89 2.07
CA ILE A 363 -6.83 15.58 2.56
C ILE A 363 -6.05 14.47 1.84
N LEU A 364 -5.56 13.50 2.60
CA LEU A 364 -4.92 12.27 2.13
C LEU A 364 -5.73 11.07 2.63
N CYS A 365 -6.09 10.18 1.72
CA CYS A 365 -6.74 8.90 1.99
C CYS A 365 -5.77 7.80 1.54
N LEU A 366 -5.21 7.06 2.49
CA LEU A 366 -4.16 6.08 2.25
C LEU A 366 -4.67 4.67 2.57
N GLN A 367 -4.23 3.70 1.78
CA GLN A 367 -4.52 2.27 1.93
C GLN A 367 -3.21 1.47 2.00
N GLU A 368 -3.26 0.24 2.50
CA GLU A 368 -2.09 -0.63 2.71
C GLU A 368 -0.97 0.02 3.52
N VAL A 369 -1.35 0.77 4.54
CA VAL A 369 -0.40 1.42 5.42
C VAL A 369 -0.01 0.43 6.52
N ASP A 370 1.22 -0.09 6.51
CA ASP A 370 1.71 -0.93 7.60
C ASP A 370 1.66 -0.16 8.94
N GLN A 371 1.16 -0.81 9.99
CA GLN A 371 1.04 -0.21 11.32
C GLN A 371 2.36 0.34 11.85
N SER A 372 3.45 -0.42 11.73
CA SER A 372 4.77 0.01 12.19
C SER A 372 5.30 1.17 11.35
N ALA A 373 5.14 1.13 10.03
CA ALA A 373 5.56 2.22 9.16
C ALA A 373 4.79 3.51 9.47
N PHE A 374 3.50 3.40 9.78
CA PHE A 374 2.70 4.55 10.19
C PHE A 374 3.21 5.16 11.50
N GLN A 375 3.26 4.36 12.56
CA GLN A 375 3.59 4.81 13.91
C GLN A 375 5.04 5.29 14.05
N GLU A 376 5.97 4.65 13.33
CA GLU A 376 7.41 4.95 13.48
C GLU A 376 7.94 5.95 12.44
N PHE A 377 7.20 6.20 11.36
CA PHE A 377 7.65 7.07 10.28
C PHE A 377 6.58 8.05 9.78
N PHE A 378 5.46 7.58 9.22
CA PHE A 378 4.52 8.50 8.56
C PHE A 378 3.85 9.48 9.51
N GLU A 379 3.43 9.04 10.69
CA GLU A 379 2.66 9.87 11.64
C GLU A 379 3.44 11.12 12.05
N GLU A 380 4.69 10.97 12.49
CA GLU A 380 5.56 12.09 12.88
C GLU A 380 5.88 13.03 11.71
N GLN A 381 6.07 12.47 10.51
CA GLN A 381 6.36 13.27 9.31
C GLN A 381 5.14 14.09 8.89
N LEU A 382 3.95 13.48 8.86
CA LEU A 382 2.69 14.12 8.51
C LEU A 382 2.28 15.15 9.57
N ASP A 383 2.50 14.85 10.86
CA ASP A 383 2.27 15.79 11.95
C ASP A 383 3.17 17.03 11.81
N ASN A 384 4.48 16.83 11.59
CA ASN A 384 5.40 17.93 11.35
C ASN A 384 5.05 18.74 10.09
N ALA A 385 4.44 18.10 9.07
CA ALA A 385 3.94 18.77 7.88
C ALA A 385 2.59 19.49 8.07
N GLY A 386 1.97 19.41 9.25
CA GLY A 386 0.74 20.13 9.60
C GLY A 386 -0.55 19.33 9.44
N TYR A 387 -0.47 18.01 9.26
CA TYR A 387 -1.63 17.13 9.18
C TYR A 387 -2.02 16.57 10.54
N SER A 388 -3.31 16.35 10.74
CA SER A 388 -3.82 15.40 11.73
C SER A 388 -4.22 14.14 11.00
N CYS A 389 -3.85 12.99 11.55
CA CYS A 389 -4.14 11.70 10.95
C CYS A 389 -5.04 10.85 11.85
N HIS A 390 -5.80 9.98 11.21
CA HIS A 390 -6.53 8.89 11.83
C HIS A 390 -6.17 7.61 11.10
N PHE A 391 -5.53 6.68 11.80
CA PHE A 391 -5.11 5.39 11.28
C PHE A 391 -6.01 4.29 11.85
N LEU A 392 -6.34 3.30 11.02
CA LEU A 392 -7.16 2.15 11.35
C LEU A 392 -6.57 0.91 10.68
N ASN A 393 -6.20 -0.10 11.46
CA ASN A 393 -5.88 -1.43 10.91
C ASN A 393 -7.15 -2.08 10.33
N LYS A 394 -6.96 -2.96 9.33
CA LYS A 394 -8.01 -3.94 8.99
C LYS A 394 -8.39 -4.78 10.21
N ALA A 395 -9.61 -5.31 10.20
CA ALA A 395 -10.12 -6.09 11.31
C ALA A 395 -9.37 -7.42 11.45
N GLY A 396 -9.32 -7.98 12.66
CA GLY A 396 -8.61 -9.23 12.93
C GLY A 396 -7.16 -9.00 13.32
N SER A 397 -6.25 -9.85 12.84
CA SER A 397 -4.81 -9.81 13.16
C SER A 397 -3.95 -9.15 12.08
N VAL A 398 -4.58 -8.53 11.08
CA VAL A 398 -3.90 -7.85 9.98
C VAL A 398 -3.20 -6.59 10.49
N LYS A 399 -1.92 -6.42 10.14
CA LYS A 399 -1.05 -5.34 10.65
C LYS A 399 -0.85 -4.20 9.65
N GLU A 400 -1.78 -4.07 8.72
CA GLU A 400 -1.89 -2.95 7.79
C GLU A 400 -3.33 -2.44 7.77
N GLY A 401 -3.53 -1.25 7.24
CA GLY A 401 -4.86 -0.71 7.00
C GLY A 401 -4.85 0.65 6.34
N GLU A 402 -5.68 1.54 6.86
CA GLU A 402 -6.09 2.77 6.20
C GLU A 402 -5.74 3.99 7.04
N ALA A 403 -5.41 5.11 6.39
CA ALA A 403 -5.22 6.38 7.07
C ALA A 403 -5.91 7.54 6.34
N VAL A 404 -6.72 8.32 7.08
CA VAL A 404 -7.19 9.63 6.65
C VAL A 404 -6.38 10.71 7.36
N CYS A 405 -5.68 11.54 6.60
CA CYS A 405 -4.94 12.68 7.10
C CYS A 405 -5.45 13.98 6.50
N PHE A 406 -5.59 15.03 7.29
CA PHE A 406 -6.11 16.32 6.83
C PHE A 406 -5.35 17.50 7.45
N ARG A 407 -5.28 18.62 6.73
CA ARG A 407 -4.62 19.86 7.19
C ARG A 407 -5.32 20.43 8.43
N ARG A 408 -4.60 20.50 9.55
CA ARG A 408 -5.12 21.05 10.83
C ARG A 408 -5.52 22.53 10.77
N GLU A 409 -4.97 23.28 9.83
CA GLU A 409 -5.32 24.69 9.61
C GLU A 409 -6.60 24.86 8.79
N ARG A 410 -7.02 23.83 8.04
CA ARG A 410 -8.18 23.86 7.14
C ARG A 410 -9.41 23.21 7.77
N PHE A 411 -9.21 22.11 8.48
CA PHE A 411 -10.29 21.26 8.95
C PHE A 411 -10.16 20.90 10.43
N GLU A 412 -11.31 20.78 11.08
CA GLU A 412 -11.49 20.10 12.36
C GLU A 412 -12.31 18.84 12.18
N VAL A 413 -12.11 17.88 13.09
CA VAL A 413 -12.92 16.67 13.09
C VAL A 413 -14.17 16.90 13.92
N LEU A 414 -15.33 16.60 13.34
CA LEU A 414 -16.63 16.68 13.98
C LEU A 414 -17.06 15.31 14.53
N GLU A 415 -16.87 14.25 13.74
CA GLU A 415 -17.21 12.86 14.11
C GLU A 415 -16.25 11.89 13.38
N LYS A 416 -15.94 10.75 14.00
CA LYS A 416 -15.21 9.65 13.37
C LYS A 416 -15.96 8.36 13.61
N LYS A 417 -15.98 7.48 12.63
CA LYS A 417 -16.54 6.14 12.74
C LYS A 417 -15.65 5.15 12.00
N GLU A 418 -15.22 4.14 12.74
CA GLU A 418 -14.52 2.98 12.20
C GLU A 418 -15.58 1.93 11.86
N VAL A 419 -15.71 1.61 10.57
CA VAL A 419 -16.69 0.64 10.09
C VAL A 419 -15.97 -0.68 9.88
N VAL A 420 -16.27 -1.67 10.73
CA VAL A 420 -15.87 -3.06 10.49
C VAL A 420 -16.95 -3.71 9.65
N VAL A 421 -16.72 -3.86 8.34
CA VAL A 421 -17.77 -4.16 7.36
C VAL A 421 -18.53 -5.45 7.68
N LYS A 422 -17.86 -6.46 8.22
CA LYS A 422 -18.54 -7.71 8.63
C LYS A 422 -19.59 -7.53 9.73
N GLU A 423 -19.42 -6.55 10.60
CA GLU A 423 -20.38 -6.25 11.67
C GLU A 423 -21.65 -5.61 11.11
N CYS A 424 -21.57 -4.93 9.95
CA CYS A 424 -22.76 -4.44 9.23
C CYS A 424 -23.67 -5.60 8.80
N PHE A 425 -23.07 -6.71 8.33
CA PHE A 425 -23.84 -7.88 7.91
C PHE A 425 -24.30 -8.74 9.08
N LYS A 426 -23.52 -8.89 10.15
CA LYS A 426 -23.98 -9.58 11.38
C LYS A 426 -25.19 -8.88 12.01
N SER A 427 -25.12 -7.56 12.12
CA SER A 427 -26.18 -6.76 12.73
C SER A 427 -27.43 -6.65 11.86
N CYS A 428 -27.45 -7.18 10.62
CA CYS A 428 -28.64 -7.07 9.76
C CYS A 428 -29.88 -7.80 10.32
N PHE A 429 -29.69 -8.76 11.24
CA PHE A 429 -30.75 -9.48 11.93
C PHE A 429 -31.27 -8.77 13.19
N GLU A 430 -30.58 -7.73 13.66
CA GLU A 430 -30.96 -7.00 14.86
C GLU A 430 -32.14 -6.06 14.58
N ASP A 431 -33.12 -6.04 15.49
CA ASP A 431 -34.25 -5.12 15.38
C ASP A 431 -33.78 -3.66 15.49
N GLY A 432 -34.15 -2.84 14.51
CA GLY A 432 -33.75 -1.45 14.43
C GLY A 432 -32.37 -1.22 13.78
N SER A 433 -31.68 -2.28 13.34
CA SER A 433 -30.44 -2.13 12.58
C SER A 433 -30.67 -1.37 11.27
N ARG A 434 -29.78 -0.42 10.97
CA ARG A 434 -29.75 0.29 9.70
C ARG A 434 -29.40 -0.61 8.50
N HIS A 435 -28.81 -1.77 8.78
CA HIS A 435 -28.42 -2.77 7.77
C HIS A 435 -29.49 -3.84 7.53
N ARG A 436 -30.69 -3.68 8.11
CA ARG A 436 -31.80 -4.65 8.00
C ARG A 436 -32.19 -4.99 6.56
N GLN A 437 -31.86 -4.12 5.59
CA GLN A 437 -32.08 -4.38 4.17
C GLN A 437 -31.41 -5.66 3.65
N TYR A 438 -30.32 -6.13 4.28
CA TYR A 438 -29.65 -7.37 3.89
C TYR A 438 -30.32 -8.63 4.47
N CYS A 439 -31.15 -8.49 5.51
CA CYS A 439 -31.69 -9.62 6.28
C CYS A 439 -32.40 -10.66 5.40
N GLU A 440 -33.22 -10.23 4.45
CA GLU A 440 -33.92 -11.15 3.54
C GLU A 440 -32.95 -11.93 2.66
N MET A 441 -31.98 -11.25 2.05
CA MET A 441 -30.97 -11.87 1.18
C MET A 441 -30.07 -12.83 1.97
N MET A 442 -29.67 -12.44 3.19
CA MET A 442 -28.79 -13.25 4.06
C MET A 442 -29.51 -14.42 4.72
N SER A 443 -30.85 -14.38 4.79
CA SER A 443 -31.68 -15.51 5.26
C SER A 443 -31.90 -16.58 4.19
N ASP A 444 -31.66 -16.26 2.91
CA ASP A 444 -31.88 -17.18 1.81
C ASP A 444 -30.81 -18.30 1.83
N PRO A 445 -31.20 -19.59 1.91
CA PRO A 445 -30.24 -20.69 1.93
C PRO A 445 -29.29 -20.73 0.72
N SER A 446 -29.72 -20.20 -0.43
CA SER A 446 -28.86 -20.10 -1.63
C SER A 446 -27.68 -19.14 -1.45
N ASN A 447 -27.79 -18.19 -0.51
CA ASN A 447 -26.79 -17.18 -0.20
C ASN A 447 -26.01 -17.49 1.09
N ALA A 448 -26.17 -18.68 1.69
CA ALA A 448 -25.58 -19.02 2.99
C ALA A 448 -24.04 -18.85 3.01
N GLU A 449 -23.36 -19.25 1.94
CA GLU A 449 -21.91 -19.06 1.82
C GLU A 449 -21.54 -17.57 1.70
N LEU A 450 -22.28 -16.81 0.91
CA LEU A 450 -22.05 -15.37 0.76
C LEU A 450 -22.19 -14.68 2.13
N TYR A 451 -23.24 -15.02 2.90
CA TYR A 451 -23.41 -14.50 4.25
C TYR A 451 -22.25 -14.89 5.17
N ARG A 452 -21.79 -16.15 5.13
CA ARG A 452 -20.63 -16.61 5.91
C ARG A 452 -19.39 -15.79 5.59
N VAL A 453 -19.10 -15.56 4.31
CA VAL A 453 -17.96 -14.73 3.90
C VAL A 453 -18.10 -13.31 4.44
N LEU A 454 -19.25 -12.67 4.19
CA LEU A 454 -19.50 -11.28 4.57
C LEU A 454 -19.48 -11.06 6.09
N SER A 455 -19.99 -12.00 6.87
CA SER A 455 -20.15 -11.85 8.32
C SER A 455 -18.97 -12.39 9.14
N GLU A 456 -18.25 -13.41 8.66
CA GLU A 456 -17.22 -14.08 9.47
C GLU A 456 -15.81 -13.89 8.92
N LYS A 457 -15.63 -13.83 7.60
CA LYS A 457 -14.32 -13.94 6.96
C LYS A 457 -13.68 -12.60 6.63
N LEU A 458 -14.46 -11.61 6.24
CA LEU A 458 -13.92 -10.33 5.82
C LEU A 458 -13.19 -9.60 6.96
N SER A 459 -12.00 -9.09 6.63
CA SER A 459 -11.23 -8.14 7.43
C SER A 459 -11.37 -6.70 6.97
N THR A 460 -12.09 -6.45 5.86
CA THR A 460 -12.31 -5.11 5.31
C THR A 460 -12.90 -4.15 6.34
N VAL A 461 -12.33 -2.95 6.39
CA VAL A 461 -12.79 -1.83 7.19
C VAL A 461 -13.08 -0.63 6.28
N ALA A 462 -13.70 0.41 6.83
CA ALA A 462 -13.74 1.72 6.24
C ALA A 462 -13.65 2.79 7.32
N GLN A 463 -12.97 3.89 7.02
CA GLN A 463 -12.96 5.09 7.87
C GLN A 463 -14.01 6.06 7.36
N VAL A 464 -14.97 6.44 8.21
CA VAL A 464 -15.95 7.50 7.93
C VAL A 464 -15.66 8.68 8.85
N VAL A 465 -15.18 9.79 8.30
CA VAL A 465 -14.72 10.96 9.06
C VAL A 465 -15.48 12.20 8.62
N ALA A 466 -16.20 12.82 9.55
CA ALA A 466 -16.83 14.11 9.34
C ALA A 466 -15.84 15.24 9.65
N LEU A 467 -15.57 16.08 8.65
CA LEU A 467 -14.70 17.25 8.76
C LEU A 467 -15.51 18.54 8.61
N GLY A 468 -15.25 19.50 9.49
CA GLY A 468 -15.76 20.87 9.42
C GLY A 468 -14.64 21.86 9.06
N PRO A 469 -14.93 22.99 8.39
CA PRO A 469 -13.93 24.01 8.11
C PRO A 469 -13.50 24.74 9.40
N ARG A 470 -12.20 24.99 9.59
CA ARG A 470 -11.65 25.81 10.68
C ARG A 470 -11.64 27.30 10.33
N ASP A 471 -12.08 28.12 11.29
CA ASP A 471 -12.03 29.60 11.34
C ASP A 471 -12.46 30.37 10.06
N GLY A 472 -13.72 30.85 10.03
CA GLY A 472 -14.13 32.02 9.22
C GLY A 472 -14.08 31.93 7.69
N ALA A 473 -13.77 30.77 7.10
CA ALA A 473 -13.56 30.61 5.65
C ALA A 473 -14.76 30.00 4.89
N GLY A 474 -15.97 30.58 5.03
CA GLY A 474 -17.06 30.43 4.04
C GLY A 474 -18.42 29.95 4.55
N GLU A 475 -19.46 30.12 3.71
CA GLU A 475 -20.79 29.49 3.80
C GLU A 475 -20.74 27.96 3.53
N GLU A 476 -19.55 27.36 3.58
CA GLU A 476 -19.27 25.99 3.19
C GLU A 476 -19.83 24.97 4.19
N GLY A 477 -20.21 23.82 3.65
CA GLY A 477 -20.75 22.68 4.36
C GLY A 477 -19.69 21.80 5.04
N GLY A 478 -20.13 20.75 5.73
CA GLY A 478 -19.24 19.69 6.25
C GLY A 478 -18.84 18.69 5.16
N LEU A 479 -17.71 18.00 5.33
CA LEU A 479 -17.30 16.90 4.45
C LEU A 479 -17.43 15.57 5.20
N ILE A 480 -18.05 14.57 4.58
CA ILE A 480 -18.04 13.19 5.07
C ILE A 480 -17.06 12.42 4.20
N ILE A 481 -15.89 12.10 4.75
CA ILE A 481 -14.83 11.39 4.05
C ILE A 481 -14.96 9.90 4.35
N VAL A 482 -15.17 9.10 3.31
CA VAL A 482 -15.02 7.65 3.36
C VAL A 482 -13.65 7.31 2.76
N ASN A 483 -12.86 6.54 3.50
CA ASN A 483 -11.66 5.86 3.02
C ASN A 483 -11.85 4.35 3.20
N THR A 484 -11.53 3.52 2.20
CA THR A 484 -11.63 2.06 2.31
C THR A 484 -10.68 1.34 1.35
N HIS A 485 -10.35 0.09 1.68
CA HIS A 485 -9.72 -0.88 0.80
C HIS A 485 -10.61 -2.14 0.69
N LEU A 486 -11.33 -2.27 -0.43
CA LEU A 486 -12.29 -3.35 -0.66
C LEU A 486 -11.62 -4.71 -0.91
N PHE A 487 -12.41 -5.78 -0.84
CA PHE A 487 -11.88 -7.14 -0.96
C PHE A 487 -11.29 -7.42 -2.35
N PHE A 488 -10.03 -7.88 -2.38
CA PHE A 488 -9.20 -7.96 -3.58
C PHE A 488 -9.56 -9.07 -4.57
N HIS A 489 -10.28 -10.12 -4.13
CA HIS A 489 -10.38 -11.33 -4.95
C HIS A 489 -11.11 -11.05 -6.28
N PRO A 490 -10.54 -11.44 -7.44
CA PRO A 490 -11.13 -11.12 -8.75
C PRO A 490 -12.57 -11.61 -8.92
N GLU A 491 -12.87 -12.79 -8.38
CA GLU A 491 -14.19 -13.44 -8.50
C GLU A 491 -15.17 -13.08 -7.38
N ALA A 492 -14.96 -11.95 -6.71
CA ALA A 492 -15.75 -11.51 -5.57
C ALA A 492 -16.39 -10.13 -5.78
N SER A 493 -16.71 -9.76 -7.01
CA SER A 493 -17.31 -8.44 -7.30
C SER A 493 -18.66 -8.23 -6.58
N HIS A 494 -19.49 -9.28 -6.50
CA HIS A 494 -20.73 -9.29 -5.72
C HIS A 494 -20.54 -9.00 -4.23
N ILE A 495 -19.42 -9.44 -3.64
CA ILE A 495 -19.03 -9.07 -2.27
C ILE A 495 -18.72 -7.56 -2.23
N ARG A 496 -17.94 -7.04 -3.17
CA ARG A 496 -17.60 -5.61 -3.23
C ARG A 496 -18.83 -4.70 -3.40
N MET A 497 -19.82 -5.11 -4.20
CA MET A 497 -21.11 -4.41 -4.30
C MET A 497 -21.78 -4.23 -2.93
N LEU A 498 -21.81 -5.32 -2.15
CA LEU A 498 -22.40 -5.30 -0.81
C LEU A 498 -21.55 -4.49 0.19
N GLN A 499 -20.23 -4.57 0.11
CA GLN A 499 -19.33 -3.76 0.92
C GLN A 499 -19.56 -2.25 0.68
N VAL A 500 -19.58 -1.81 -0.58
CA VAL A 500 -19.89 -0.42 -0.96
C VAL A 500 -21.25 0.00 -0.40
N SER A 501 -22.29 -0.81 -0.60
CA SER A 501 -23.63 -0.52 -0.09
C SER A 501 -23.64 -0.35 1.44
N ALA A 502 -22.98 -1.22 2.19
CA ALA A 502 -22.91 -1.14 3.66
C ALA A 502 -22.16 0.11 4.13
N ILE A 503 -21.04 0.45 3.48
CA ILE A 503 -20.25 1.63 3.82
C ILE A 503 -21.03 2.91 3.50
N LEU A 504 -21.73 2.97 2.36
CA LEU A 504 -22.60 4.10 2.01
C LEU A 504 -23.72 4.30 3.02
N THR A 505 -24.35 3.22 3.51
CA THR A 505 -25.35 3.31 4.58
C THR A 505 -24.78 4.00 5.83
N GLU A 506 -23.53 3.70 6.20
CA GLU A 506 -22.86 4.33 7.34
C GLU A 506 -22.48 5.79 7.08
N ALA A 507 -22.04 6.11 5.87
CA ALA A 507 -21.71 7.48 5.47
C ALA A 507 -22.95 8.38 5.42
N MET A 508 -24.07 7.88 4.89
CA MET A 508 -25.34 8.61 4.83
C MET A 508 -25.93 8.85 6.23
N ASP A 509 -25.86 7.85 7.10
CA ASP A 509 -26.25 7.94 8.50
C ASP A 509 -25.44 9.02 9.26
N MET A 510 -24.13 9.13 8.99
CA MET A 510 -23.31 10.23 9.51
C MET A 510 -23.67 11.57 8.88
N LYS A 511 -23.86 11.63 7.56
CA LYS A 511 -24.26 12.84 6.82
C LYS A 511 -25.54 13.43 7.43
N GLU A 512 -26.59 12.64 7.58
CA GLU A 512 -27.88 13.07 8.13
C GLU A 512 -27.72 13.68 9.52
N ARG A 513 -27.04 12.98 10.45
CA ARG A 513 -26.77 13.52 11.79
C ARG A 513 -25.96 14.81 11.77
N MET A 514 -24.99 14.94 10.87
CA MET A 514 -24.16 16.14 10.76
C MET A 514 -24.96 17.32 10.23
N GLU A 515 -25.79 17.10 9.21
CA GLU A 515 -26.66 18.13 8.65
C GLU A 515 -27.70 18.58 9.68
N GLU A 516 -28.28 17.65 10.45
CA GLU A 516 -29.19 17.95 11.55
C GLU A 516 -28.52 18.77 12.66
N ARG A 517 -27.32 18.37 13.12
CA ARG A 517 -26.62 19.07 14.21
C ARG A 517 -26.08 20.44 13.80
N SER A 518 -25.53 20.55 12.59
CA SER A 518 -24.86 21.76 12.12
C SER A 518 -25.78 22.75 11.43
N GLN A 519 -26.96 22.29 10.98
CA GLN A 519 -27.86 23.05 10.11
C GLN A 519 -27.17 23.54 8.82
N ARG A 520 -26.15 22.81 8.36
CA ARG A 520 -25.41 23.05 7.12
C ARG A 520 -25.41 21.78 6.29
N ALA A 521 -25.48 21.94 4.97
CA ALA A 521 -25.31 20.82 4.06
C ALA A 521 -23.95 20.16 4.25
N CYS A 522 -23.86 18.86 4.05
CA CYS A 522 -22.59 18.13 4.01
C CYS A 522 -22.40 17.53 2.61
N ALA A 523 -21.16 17.25 2.20
CA ALA A 523 -20.86 16.54 0.96
C ALA A 523 -20.11 15.26 1.27
N VAL A 524 -20.46 14.16 0.60
CA VAL A 524 -19.77 12.87 0.73
C VAL A 524 -18.63 12.76 -0.27
N LEU A 525 -17.46 12.32 0.18
CA LEU A 525 -16.39 11.78 -0.64
C LEU A 525 -16.25 10.28 -0.37
N PHE A 526 -16.27 9.45 -1.41
CA PHE A 526 -16.01 8.02 -1.32
C PHE A 526 -14.69 7.70 -2.00
N VAL A 527 -13.66 7.43 -1.21
CA VAL A 527 -12.27 7.37 -1.65
C VAL A 527 -11.65 6.02 -1.30
N GLY A 528 -10.81 5.49 -2.17
CA GLY A 528 -9.93 4.39 -1.82
C GLY A 528 -9.63 3.43 -2.97
N ASP A 529 -9.00 2.33 -2.60
CA ASP A 529 -8.78 1.18 -3.47
C ASP A 529 -10.04 0.30 -3.43
N LEU A 530 -10.81 0.36 -4.53
CA LEU A 530 -12.07 -0.34 -4.63
C LEU A 530 -11.92 -1.74 -5.20
N ASN A 531 -10.71 -2.16 -5.61
CA ASN A 531 -10.46 -3.45 -6.27
C ASN A 531 -11.49 -3.76 -7.39
N SER A 532 -11.96 -2.72 -8.08
CA SER A 532 -13.10 -2.77 -8.99
C SER A 532 -12.83 -1.92 -10.23
N GLU A 533 -12.86 -2.54 -11.41
CA GLU A 533 -12.73 -1.83 -12.68
C GLU A 533 -13.98 -0.98 -13.00
N PRO A 534 -13.88 0.01 -13.91
CA PRO A 534 -14.97 0.97 -14.16
C PRO A 534 -16.30 0.35 -14.65
N ASP A 535 -16.26 -0.85 -15.21
CA ASP A 535 -17.40 -1.59 -15.74
C ASP A 535 -18.03 -2.58 -14.74
N THR A 536 -17.62 -2.53 -13.47
CA THR A 536 -18.11 -3.44 -12.43
C THR A 536 -19.31 -2.88 -11.66
N GLY A 537 -20.09 -3.77 -11.03
CA GLY A 537 -21.31 -3.41 -10.32
C GLY A 537 -21.08 -2.50 -9.11
N ALA A 538 -19.92 -2.58 -8.45
CA ALA A 538 -19.58 -1.68 -7.35
C ALA A 538 -19.42 -0.22 -7.82
N ILE A 539 -18.83 -0.03 -9.01
CA ILE A 539 -18.67 1.27 -9.64
C ILE A 539 -20.00 1.77 -10.22
N GLU A 540 -20.81 0.88 -10.81
CA GLU A 540 -22.18 1.20 -11.20
C GLU A 540 -23.01 1.70 -10.01
N LEU A 541 -22.91 1.05 -8.85
CA LEU A 541 -23.63 1.50 -7.65
C LEU A 541 -23.22 2.92 -7.27
N LEU A 542 -21.93 3.22 -7.19
CA LEU A 542 -21.43 4.55 -6.83
C LEU A 542 -21.81 5.62 -7.87
N ALA A 543 -21.56 5.36 -9.16
CA ALA A 543 -21.75 6.36 -10.22
C ALA A 543 -23.22 6.50 -10.67
N GLY A 544 -23.93 5.37 -10.75
CA GLY A 544 -25.31 5.26 -11.23
C GLY A 544 -26.35 5.35 -10.11
N GLY A 545 -25.94 5.17 -8.85
CA GLY A 545 -26.81 5.25 -7.67
C GLY A 545 -27.67 4.01 -7.44
N ALA A 546 -27.65 3.02 -8.33
CA ALA A 546 -28.39 1.78 -8.16
C ALA A 546 -27.80 0.62 -8.97
N VAL A 547 -28.00 -0.61 -8.49
CA VAL A 547 -27.69 -1.86 -9.17
C VAL A 547 -28.89 -2.80 -9.09
N SER A 548 -29.20 -3.45 -10.21
CA SER A 548 -30.33 -4.37 -10.34
C SER A 548 -30.07 -5.72 -9.66
N PRO A 549 -31.11 -6.39 -9.11
CA PRO A 549 -31.01 -7.78 -8.68
C PRO A 549 -30.68 -8.77 -9.82
N GLN A 550 -30.84 -8.36 -11.09
CA GLN A 550 -30.46 -9.14 -12.27
C GLN A 550 -29.08 -8.75 -12.85
N HIS A 551 -28.28 -7.95 -12.12
CA HIS A 551 -26.94 -7.59 -12.60
C HIS A 551 -26.08 -8.85 -12.84
N PRO A 552 -25.36 -8.96 -13.98
CA PRO A 552 -24.66 -10.20 -14.37
C PRO A 552 -23.64 -10.69 -13.35
N GLU A 553 -23.05 -9.79 -12.56
CA GLU A 553 -22.05 -10.14 -11.54
C GLU A 553 -22.61 -10.99 -10.39
N TRP A 554 -23.92 -10.92 -10.10
CA TRP A 554 -24.53 -11.82 -9.11
C TRP A 554 -24.41 -13.28 -9.54
N GLU A 555 -24.63 -13.56 -10.83
CA GLU A 555 -24.56 -14.90 -11.38
C GLU A 555 -23.11 -15.31 -11.67
N ALA A 556 -22.33 -14.43 -12.28
CA ALA A 556 -20.95 -14.70 -12.69
C ALA A 556 -20.06 -15.16 -11.54
N HIS A 557 -20.37 -14.74 -10.31
CA HIS A 557 -19.57 -14.98 -9.13
C HIS A 557 -20.28 -15.82 -8.05
N ALA A 558 -21.41 -16.44 -8.39
CA ALA A 558 -22.15 -17.33 -7.49
C ALA A 558 -21.35 -18.53 -6.97
N GLY A 559 -20.33 -18.93 -7.74
CA GLY A 559 -19.42 -20.03 -7.40
C GLY A 559 -18.28 -19.67 -6.44
N PHE A 560 -18.15 -18.42 -5.99
CA PHE A 560 -17.06 -18.04 -5.07
C PHE A 560 -17.20 -18.77 -3.73
N ARG A 561 -16.12 -19.40 -3.25
CA ARG A 561 -16.07 -20.14 -1.97
C ARG A 561 -14.83 -19.76 -1.20
N TRP A 562 -14.97 -19.42 0.09
CA TRP A 562 -13.82 -19.15 0.94
C TRP A 562 -13.19 -20.46 1.43
N GLY A 563 -11.92 -20.71 1.09
CA GLY A 563 -11.20 -21.95 1.41
C GLY A 563 -11.14 -22.26 2.92
N ASP A 564 -11.25 -23.55 3.27
CA ASP A 564 -11.38 -24.03 4.66
C ASP A 564 -10.08 -23.98 5.48
N ASN A 565 -8.94 -23.69 4.86
CA ASN A 565 -7.64 -23.70 5.56
C ASN A 565 -7.40 -22.51 6.49
N GLY A 566 -8.37 -21.62 6.69
CA GLY A 566 -8.47 -20.79 7.89
C GLY A 566 -7.34 -19.79 8.17
N GLU A 567 -6.34 -19.67 7.31
CA GLU A 567 -5.27 -18.70 7.45
C GLU A 567 -5.52 -17.55 6.48
N GLU A 568 -5.87 -16.37 7.02
CA GLU A 568 -5.34 -15.13 6.45
C GLU A 568 -3.81 -15.18 6.66
N GLU A 569 -3.10 -16.03 5.90
CA GLU A 569 -1.67 -15.84 5.74
C GLU A 569 -1.51 -14.52 4.99
N VAL A 570 -1.02 -13.53 5.72
CA VAL A 570 -0.52 -12.27 5.20
C VAL A 570 0.41 -12.58 4.02
N GLY A 571 -0.11 -12.48 2.79
CA GLY A 571 0.66 -12.52 1.55
C GLY A 571 1.32 -13.85 1.15
N VAL A 572 0.87 -15.03 1.59
CA VAL A 572 1.54 -16.30 1.25
C VAL A 572 0.50 -17.35 0.81
N HIS A 573 0.78 -18.02 -0.32
CA HIS A 573 -0.06 -19.02 -1.03
C HIS A 573 -1.11 -18.53 -2.04
N ALA A 574 -0.67 -17.99 -3.19
CA ALA A 574 -1.54 -17.94 -4.38
C ALA A 574 -1.67 -19.27 -5.15
N ASP A 575 -1.33 -20.41 -4.54
CA ASP A 575 -1.61 -21.74 -5.14
C ASP A 575 -2.65 -22.54 -4.33
N SER A 576 -3.19 -21.93 -3.27
CA SER A 576 -4.35 -22.44 -2.52
C SER A 576 -5.25 -21.30 -2.06
N GLY A 577 -5.49 -20.35 -2.96
CA GLY A 577 -6.56 -19.37 -2.80
C GLY A 577 -7.95 -20.03 -2.80
N PRO A 578 -9.01 -19.30 -2.45
CA PRO A 578 -10.39 -19.76 -2.59
C PRO A 578 -10.61 -20.37 -3.99
N SER A 579 -11.03 -21.63 -4.05
CA SER A 579 -11.21 -22.35 -5.31
C SER A 579 -12.64 -22.19 -5.82
N VAL A 580 -12.83 -21.88 -7.10
CA VAL A 580 -14.14 -22.02 -7.75
C VAL A 580 -14.39 -23.49 -8.05
N ARG A 581 -15.38 -24.08 -7.40
CA ARG A 581 -16.01 -25.31 -7.88
C ARG A 581 -17.34 -24.92 -8.52
N ARG A 582 -17.40 -24.88 -9.84
CA ARG A 582 -18.66 -24.74 -10.58
C ARG A 582 -19.41 -26.07 -10.45
N GLU A 583 -20.33 -26.16 -9.51
CA GLU A 583 -21.38 -27.18 -9.53
C GLU A 583 -22.54 -26.66 -10.38
N GLU A 584 -22.98 -27.44 -11.37
CA GLU A 584 -24.14 -27.09 -12.20
C GLU A 584 -25.39 -26.90 -11.32
N GLY A 585 -26.03 -25.73 -11.39
CA GLY A 585 -27.33 -25.46 -10.76
C GLY A 585 -27.34 -24.54 -9.53
N GLN A 586 -26.23 -23.92 -9.13
CA GLN A 586 -26.20 -22.96 -8.02
C GLN A 586 -26.39 -21.52 -8.52
N ALA A 587 -27.53 -20.92 -8.21
CA ALA A 587 -27.83 -19.52 -8.48
C ALA A 587 -27.80 -18.72 -7.17
N LEU A 588 -27.01 -17.63 -7.12
CA LEU A 588 -27.17 -16.61 -6.09
C LEU A 588 -28.44 -15.80 -6.38
N LYS A 589 -29.21 -15.51 -5.34
CA LYS A 589 -30.34 -14.59 -5.45
C LYS A 589 -29.86 -13.17 -5.18
N GLY A 590 -29.58 -12.43 -6.26
CA GLY A 590 -29.19 -11.03 -6.19
C GLY A 590 -30.25 -10.13 -5.56
N MET A 591 -29.84 -8.94 -5.10
CA MET A 591 -30.73 -7.93 -4.53
C MET A 591 -30.60 -6.59 -5.23
N SER A 592 -31.63 -5.75 -5.11
CA SER A 592 -31.54 -4.35 -5.55
C SER A 592 -30.72 -3.58 -4.52
N LEU A 593 -29.69 -2.87 -4.99
CA LEU A 593 -28.91 -1.94 -4.19
C LEU A 593 -29.13 -0.53 -4.72
N SER A 594 -29.27 0.47 -3.85
CA SER A 594 -29.44 1.86 -4.29
C SER A 594 -29.10 2.88 -3.21
N HIS A 595 -28.69 4.07 -3.62
CA HIS A 595 -28.51 5.24 -2.75
C HIS A 595 -28.96 6.55 -3.42
N PRO A 596 -29.32 7.59 -2.66
CA PRO A 596 -29.74 8.88 -3.19
C PRO A 596 -28.60 9.85 -3.51
N LEU A 597 -27.36 9.57 -3.10
CA LEU A 597 -26.23 10.48 -3.30
C LEU A 597 -25.91 10.65 -4.79
N ALA A 598 -25.71 11.89 -5.24
CA ALA A 598 -25.29 12.21 -6.61
C ALA A 598 -23.76 12.13 -6.75
N LEU A 599 -23.19 10.94 -6.61
CA LEU A 599 -21.74 10.75 -6.68
C LEU A 599 -21.23 10.73 -8.12
N ALA A 600 -20.03 11.25 -8.34
CA ALA A 600 -19.31 11.17 -9.62
C ALA A 600 -17.82 10.93 -9.36
N SER A 601 -17.15 10.19 -10.26
CA SER A 601 -15.69 10.03 -10.19
C SER A 601 -14.99 11.33 -10.58
N SER A 602 -13.94 11.70 -9.86
CA SER A 602 -13.15 12.92 -10.09
C SER A 602 -12.53 13.03 -11.48
N ASP A 603 -12.27 11.89 -12.13
CA ASP A 603 -11.69 11.79 -13.48
C ASP A 603 -12.72 11.41 -14.56
N GLY A 604 -13.99 11.25 -14.16
CA GLY A 604 -15.04 10.76 -15.05
C GLY A 604 -14.87 9.31 -15.50
N LEU A 605 -14.18 8.47 -14.72
CA LEU A 605 -13.83 7.08 -15.07
C LEU A 605 -12.91 7.02 -16.30
N GLY A 606 -12.03 8.01 -16.43
CA GLY A 606 -11.17 8.22 -17.60
C GLY A 606 -9.77 7.63 -17.47
N SER A 607 -9.33 7.28 -16.26
CA SER A 607 -8.01 6.71 -16.00
C SER A 607 -7.91 5.31 -16.59
N SER A 608 -6.85 5.05 -17.36
CA SER A 608 -6.60 3.74 -17.95
C SER A 608 -6.17 2.70 -16.93
N PHE A 609 -5.39 3.12 -15.94
CA PHE A 609 -4.91 2.27 -14.87
C PHE A 609 -4.52 3.12 -13.66
N THR A 610 -4.58 2.48 -12.50
CA THR A 610 -4.11 2.99 -11.21
C THR A 610 -3.31 1.92 -10.48
N ASN A 611 -3.45 0.63 -10.84
CA ASN A 611 -2.55 -0.47 -10.51
C ASN A 611 -1.86 -0.97 -11.79
N TYR A 612 -0.55 -1.22 -11.72
CA TYR A 612 0.24 -1.64 -12.89
C TYR A 612 1.30 -2.68 -12.51
N VAL A 613 0.96 -3.97 -12.55
CA VAL A 613 1.86 -5.07 -12.24
C VAL A 613 2.02 -6.04 -13.42
N ARG A 614 3.03 -6.92 -13.36
CA ARG A 614 3.17 -7.97 -14.38
C ARG A 614 1.98 -8.93 -14.30
N GLY A 615 1.19 -9.00 -15.37
CA GLY A 615 0.03 -9.90 -15.47
C GLY A 615 -1.31 -9.26 -15.10
N TYR A 616 -1.31 -8.05 -14.54
CA TYR A 616 -2.54 -7.28 -14.28
C TYR A 616 -2.29 -5.77 -14.36
N ILE A 617 -3.12 -5.09 -15.15
CA ILE A 617 -3.13 -3.63 -15.26
C ILE A 617 -4.60 -3.22 -15.25
N GLY A 618 -4.96 -2.31 -14.34
CA GLY A 618 -6.36 -1.93 -14.15
C GLY A 618 -6.54 -0.64 -13.37
N CYS A 619 -7.72 -0.03 -13.50
CA CYS A 619 -8.14 1.13 -12.71
C CYS A 619 -8.93 0.62 -11.51
N LEU A 620 -8.36 0.73 -10.31
CA LEU A 620 -8.90 0.20 -9.06
C LEU A 620 -9.13 1.29 -8.01
N ASP A 621 -8.44 2.42 -8.13
CA ASP A 621 -8.44 3.51 -7.16
C ASP A 621 -9.37 4.64 -7.64
N TYR A 622 -10.15 5.21 -6.74
CA TYR A 622 -11.12 6.25 -7.09
C TYR A 622 -11.25 7.34 -6.03
N ILE A 623 -11.58 8.54 -6.50
CA ILE A 623 -12.12 9.63 -5.67
C ILE A 623 -13.51 9.95 -6.21
N PHE A 624 -14.55 9.40 -5.59
CA PHE A 624 -15.93 9.81 -5.83
C PHE A 624 -16.29 10.99 -4.95
N TYR A 625 -17.02 11.95 -5.52
CA TYR A 625 -17.48 13.15 -4.81
C TYR A 625 -18.96 13.41 -5.09
N GLU A 626 -19.67 14.01 -4.12
CA GLU A 626 -21.06 14.40 -4.29
C GLU A 626 -21.19 15.62 -5.23
N ALA A 627 -21.52 15.36 -6.50
CA ALA A 627 -21.54 16.34 -7.58
C ALA A 627 -22.66 17.38 -7.46
N SER A 628 -23.65 17.15 -6.59
CA SER A 628 -24.67 18.13 -6.21
C SER A 628 -24.07 19.32 -5.44
N ALA A 629 -23.04 19.08 -4.63
CA ALA A 629 -22.43 20.06 -3.72
C ALA A 629 -21.03 20.51 -4.18
N LEU A 630 -20.28 19.63 -4.83
CA LEU A 630 -18.89 19.85 -5.25
C LEU A 630 -18.75 19.79 -6.77
N ARG A 631 -17.63 20.32 -7.27
CA ARG A 631 -17.16 20.12 -8.65
C ARG A 631 -15.65 19.94 -8.68
N VAL A 632 -15.15 19.22 -9.67
CA VAL A 632 -13.70 19.11 -9.94
C VAL A 632 -13.24 20.40 -10.61
N GLU A 633 -12.24 21.04 -10.01
CA GLU A 633 -11.53 22.18 -10.57
C GLU A 633 -10.32 21.71 -11.38
N GLN A 634 -9.61 20.71 -10.87
CA GLN A 634 -8.45 20.10 -11.51
C GLN A 634 -8.38 18.62 -11.18
N PHE A 635 -8.00 17.80 -12.16
CA PHE A 635 -7.61 16.41 -11.96
C PHE A 635 -6.16 16.24 -12.42
N VAL A 636 -5.29 15.76 -11.53
CA VAL A 636 -3.88 15.52 -11.83
C VAL A 636 -3.78 14.20 -12.56
N GLN A 637 -3.43 14.26 -13.86
CA GLN A 637 -3.36 13.08 -14.69
C GLN A 637 -2.38 12.04 -14.11
N PRO A 638 -2.80 10.76 -14.02
CA PRO A 638 -1.88 9.65 -13.84
C PRO A 638 -0.82 9.62 -14.94
N PRO A 639 0.37 9.05 -14.69
CA PRO A 639 1.35 8.83 -15.74
C PRO A 639 0.78 7.87 -16.80
N THR A 640 1.14 8.12 -18.04
CA THR A 640 0.91 7.20 -19.16
C THR A 640 1.82 5.98 -19.06
N GLU A 641 1.50 4.90 -19.79
CA GLU A 641 2.39 3.71 -19.86
C GLU A 641 3.80 4.08 -20.33
N GLU A 642 3.93 5.06 -21.23
CA GLU A 642 5.21 5.57 -21.71
C GLU A 642 6.00 6.28 -20.59
N GLU A 643 5.33 6.97 -19.67
CA GLU A 643 5.96 7.72 -18.55
C GLU A 643 6.30 6.82 -17.35
N VAL A 644 5.62 5.68 -17.22
CA VAL A 644 6.01 4.62 -16.29
C VAL A 644 7.39 4.08 -16.69
N ASP A 645 7.68 3.96 -18.00
CA ASP A 645 8.98 3.59 -18.59
C ASP A 645 9.62 2.34 -17.94
N THR A 646 8.77 1.46 -17.39
CA THR A 646 9.14 0.18 -16.77
C THR A 646 8.16 -0.90 -17.21
N THR A 647 8.60 -2.16 -17.17
CA THR A 647 7.74 -3.31 -17.49
C THR A 647 6.54 -3.44 -16.55
N ALA A 648 6.71 -3.06 -15.27
CA ALA A 648 5.71 -3.12 -14.21
C ALA A 648 6.12 -2.23 -13.01
N LEU A 649 5.23 -2.09 -12.02
CA LEU A 649 5.44 -1.41 -10.74
C LEU A 649 5.41 -2.41 -9.57
N PRO A 650 6.10 -2.16 -8.44
CA PRO A 650 6.92 -0.99 -8.13
C PRO A 650 8.26 -1.00 -8.89
N SER A 651 9.00 0.10 -8.79
CA SER A 651 10.33 0.27 -9.40
C SER A 651 11.20 1.21 -8.56
N PHE A 652 12.42 1.53 -9.02
CA PHE A 652 13.24 2.55 -8.36
C PHE A 652 12.57 3.94 -8.35
N LYS A 653 11.71 4.23 -9.33
CA LYS A 653 11.01 5.51 -9.46
C LYS A 653 9.67 5.51 -8.71
N PHE A 654 8.97 4.38 -8.73
CA PHE A 654 7.61 4.21 -8.21
C PHE A 654 7.61 3.29 -6.98
N PRO A 655 7.28 3.79 -5.78
CA PRO A 655 7.43 3.04 -4.54
C PRO A 655 6.22 2.15 -4.18
N SER A 656 5.20 2.11 -5.03
CA SER A 656 4.00 1.29 -4.92
C SER A 656 3.72 0.65 -6.28
N ASP A 657 2.98 -0.45 -6.30
CA ASP A 657 2.36 -1.02 -7.50
C ASP A 657 1.11 -0.23 -7.95
N HIS A 658 0.60 0.62 -7.06
CA HIS A 658 -0.43 1.60 -7.36
C HIS A 658 0.15 2.98 -7.70
N ILE A 659 -0.67 3.81 -8.32
CA ILE A 659 -0.42 5.19 -8.66
C ILE A 659 -1.39 6.05 -7.86
N SER A 660 -0.85 7.01 -7.12
CA SER A 660 -1.68 7.97 -6.39
C SER A 660 -2.65 8.69 -7.32
N ILE A 661 -3.85 9.03 -6.86
CA ILE A 661 -4.80 9.88 -7.59
C ILE A 661 -4.93 11.20 -6.85
N CYS A 662 -4.97 12.31 -7.57
CA CYS A 662 -5.05 13.64 -6.97
C CYS A 662 -6.03 14.54 -7.74
N CYS A 663 -6.93 15.20 -7.02
CA CYS A 663 -7.84 16.18 -7.59
C CYS A 663 -8.07 17.38 -6.66
N ASP A 664 -8.36 18.53 -7.28
CA ASP A 664 -8.82 19.72 -6.58
C ASP A 664 -10.34 19.78 -6.72
N LEU A 665 -11.03 19.77 -5.58
CA LEU A 665 -12.47 19.90 -5.48
C LEU A 665 -12.82 21.28 -4.94
N THR A 666 -13.96 21.83 -5.36
CA THR A 666 -14.40 23.13 -4.92
C THR A 666 -15.91 23.16 -4.69
N TRP A 667 -16.33 23.84 -3.63
CA TRP A 667 -17.75 23.99 -3.31
C TRP A 667 -18.51 24.75 -4.40
N ARG A 668 -19.73 24.31 -4.67
CA ARG A 668 -20.67 25.03 -5.54
C ARG A 668 -21.31 26.17 -4.75
N LYS A 669 -21.42 27.35 -5.39
CA LYS A 669 -22.10 28.53 -4.81
C LYS A 669 -23.61 28.32 -4.62
N SER A 670 -24.20 27.36 -5.33
CA SER A 670 -25.58 26.92 -5.14
C SER A 670 -25.63 25.42 -5.40
N PRO A 671 -26.17 24.62 -4.46
CA PRO A 671 -26.35 23.19 -4.69
C PRO A 671 -27.21 22.97 -5.94
N LEU A 672 -26.85 21.98 -6.76
CA LEU A 672 -27.82 21.48 -7.75
C LEU A 672 -29.00 20.86 -7.01
N PRO A 673 -30.22 20.88 -7.57
CA PRO A 673 -31.32 20.10 -7.01
C PRO A 673 -30.85 18.66 -6.81
N SER A 674 -31.18 18.03 -5.68
CA SER A 674 -30.82 16.63 -5.38
C SER A 674 -31.29 15.67 -6.48
N SER A 675 -32.32 16.05 -7.23
CA SER A 675 -32.57 15.57 -8.58
C SER A 675 -31.83 16.43 -9.61
N LEU A 676 -30.60 16.05 -9.92
CA LEU A 676 -30.13 16.25 -11.30
C LEU A 676 -31.25 15.71 -12.22
N PRO A 677 -31.56 16.35 -13.37
CA PRO A 677 -32.31 15.62 -14.38
C PRO A 677 -31.54 14.30 -14.51
N SER A 678 -32.24 13.18 -14.28
CA SER A 678 -31.60 11.87 -14.32
C SER A 678 -30.64 11.85 -15.50
N SER A 679 -29.57 11.09 -15.39
CA SER A 679 -28.84 10.65 -16.56
C SER A 679 -29.76 10.06 -17.67
N ALA A 680 -31.09 10.06 -17.62
CA ALA A 680 -31.95 9.98 -18.81
C ALA A 680 -31.66 10.96 -19.98
N SER A 681 -30.61 11.79 -19.95
CA SER A 681 -30.01 12.38 -21.16
C SER A 681 -28.56 11.97 -21.47
N LEU A 682 -27.96 11.11 -20.65
CA LEU A 682 -26.74 10.33 -20.90
C LEU A 682 -27.05 8.83 -20.68
N PRO A 683 -27.19 8.03 -21.75
CA PRO A 683 -27.62 6.63 -21.63
C PRO A 683 -26.81 5.90 -20.57
N SER A 684 -27.48 5.08 -19.75
CA SER A 684 -26.80 4.13 -18.87
C SER A 684 -25.71 3.42 -19.68
N PRO A 685 -24.45 3.38 -19.20
CA PRO A 685 -23.43 2.53 -19.82
C PRO A 685 -23.73 1.04 -19.64
N PHE A 686 -24.70 0.69 -18.77
CA PHE A 686 -25.09 -0.68 -18.46
C PHE A 686 -26.51 -0.98 -18.98
N PRO A 687 -26.70 -2.03 -19.81
CA PRO A 687 -27.99 -2.37 -20.37
C PRO A 687 -28.92 -2.96 -19.30
N THR A 688 -30.20 -2.55 -19.31
CA THR A 688 -31.24 -3.37 -18.68
C THR A 688 -31.58 -4.56 -19.59
N ALA A 689 -32.10 -5.65 -19.01
CA ALA A 689 -32.44 -6.89 -19.73
C ALA A 689 -33.45 -6.70 -20.90
N GLN A 690 -34.08 -5.52 -21.03
CA GLN A 690 -35.01 -5.18 -22.11
C GLN A 690 -34.39 -4.35 -23.24
N ASP A 691 -33.17 -3.81 -23.08
CA ASP A 691 -32.53 -2.88 -24.05
C ASP A 691 -31.66 -3.58 -25.11
N LEU A 692 -31.76 -4.91 -25.28
CA LEU A 692 -30.98 -5.70 -26.23
C LEU A 692 -31.43 -5.58 -27.71
N SER A 693 -32.00 -4.44 -28.12
CA SER A 693 -32.29 -4.19 -29.53
C SER A 693 -31.76 -2.83 -30.03
N VAL A 694 -30.68 -2.91 -30.79
CA VAL A 694 -30.32 -2.08 -31.95
C VAL A 694 -29.92 -0.62 -31.70
N GLU A 695 -28.64 -0.34 -31.99
CA GLU A 695 -28.06 0.92 -32.47
C GLU A 695 -28.35 2.21 -31.68
N ARG A 696 -27.56 2.49 -30.63
CA ARG A 696 -27.11 3.86 -30.28
C ARG A 696 -26.07 3.90 -29.14
N TYR A 697 -24.81 3.61 -29.48
CA TYR A 697 -23.67 4.15 -28.72
C TYR A 697 -22.73 4.86 -29.71
N PRO A 698 -22.24 6.07 -29.40
CA PRO A 698 -21.29 6.76 -30.26
C PRO A 698 -20.00 5.95 -30.30
N ALA A 699 -19.54 5.63 -31.51
CA ALA A 699 -18.34 4.86 -31.80
C ALA A 699 -17.04 5.41 -31.17
N SER A 700 -17.08 6.58 -30.52
CA SER A 700 -15.94 7.23 -29.86
C SER A 700 -15.58 6.66 -28.49
N LEU A 701 -16.51 6.02 -27.75
CA LEU A 701 -16.19 5.34 -26.48
C LEU A 701 -15.58 3.95 -26.71
N TYR A 702 -16.10 3.22 -27.71
CA TYR A 702 -15.53 1.93 -28.16
C TYR A 702 -14.18 2.07 -28.89
N ALA A 703 -13.82 3.28 -29.33
CA ALA A 703 -12.56 3.51 -30.03
C ALA A 703 -11.33 3.62 -29.12
N ARG A 704 -11.50 3.76 -27.79
CA ARG A 704 -10.39 4.04 -26.85
C ARG A 704 -9.84 2.85 -26.07
N THR A 705 -10.47 1.67 -26.13
CA THR A 705 -9.98 0.44 -25.48
C THR A 705 -9.32 -0.53 -26.46
N ARG A 706 -8.59 0.00 -27.46
CA ARG A 706 -7.73 -0.84 -28.32
C ARG A 706 -6.35 -1.06 -27.69
N LEU A 707 -6.30 -1.19 -26.37
CA LEU A 707 -5.12 -1.68 -25.69
C LEU A 707 -5.34 -3.18 -25.45
N PRO A 708 -4.34 -4.02 -25.74
CA PRO A 708 -4.42 -5.44 -25.41
C PRO A 708 -4.67 -5.64 -23.92
N GLN A 709 -5.65 -6.47 -23.59
CA GLN A 709 -5.95 -6.88 -22.22
C GLN A 709 -5.18 -8.16 -21.89
N PRO A 710 -4.86 -8.49 -20.63
CA PRO A 710 -4.16 -9.74 -20.35
C PRO A 710 -4.99 -10.97 -20.81
N ALA A 711 -4.35 -11.95 -21.43
CA ALA A 711 -4.92 -13.24 -21.78
C ALA A 711 -5.09 -14.10 -20.51
N SER A 712 -5.97 -13.65 -19.62
CA SER A 712 -6.18 -14.15 -18.27
C SER A 712 -7.50 -14.92 -18.17
N PRO A 713 -7.59 -16.01 -17.38
CA PRO A 713 -8.84 -16.71 -17.12
C PRO A 713 -10.01 -15.79 -16.72
N TYR A 714 -9.73 -14.67 -16.05
CA TYR A 714 -10.73 -13.70 -15.59
C TYR A 714 -11.40 -12.90 -16.72
N LEU A 715 -10.79 -12.84 -17.91
CA LEU A 715 -11.33 -12.10 -19.05
C LEU A 715 -11.95 -13.00 -20.13
N VAL A 716 -12.06 -14.31 -19.86
CA VAL A 716 -12.68 -15.28 -20.76
C VAL A 716 -14.12 -14.88 -21.10
N TYR A 717 -14.90 -14.41 -20.13
CA TYR A 717 -16.29 -13.99 -20.35
C TYR A 717 -16.38 -12.85 -21.38
N LYS A 718 -15.40 -11.93 -21.37
CA LYS A 718 -15.34 -10.76 -22.25
C LYS A 718 -15.02 -11.16 -23.69
N ALA A 719 -14.11 -12.12 -23.86
CA ALA A 719 -13.82 -12.76 -25.14
C ALA A 719 -15.07 -13.48 -25.70
N VAL A 720 -15.74 -14.28 -24.86
CA VAL A 720 -16.96 -15.03 -25.22
C VAL A 720 -18.10 -14.10 -25.62
N ALA A 721 -18.32 -13.00 -24.91
CA ALA A 721 -19.34 -12.01 -25.24
C ALA A 721 -19.12 -11.44 -26.66
N SER A 722 -17.88 -11.06 -26.99
CA SER A 722 -17.55 -10.56 -28.34
C SER A 722 -17.79 -11.60 -29.43
N LEU A 723 -17.41 -12.85 -29.15
CA LEU A 723 -17.56 -13.97 -30.09
C LEU A 723 -19.03 -14.33 -30.32
N ARG A 724 -19.88 -14.29 -29.27
CA ARG A 724 -21.33 -14.51 -29.38
C ARG A 724 -22.03 -13.44 -30.24
N GLU A 725 -21.48 -12.24 -30.29
CA GLU A 725 -21.92 -11.15 -31.17
C GLU A 725 -21.38 -11.27 -32.62
N GLY A 726 -20.64 -12.34 -32.93
CA GLY A 726 -20.01 -12.56 -34.23
C GLY A 726 -18.81 -11.65 -34.51
N LYS A 727 -18.25 -10.99 -33.50
CA LYS A 727 -17.08 -10.12 -33.62
C LYS A 727 -15.79 -10.96 -33.53
N LEU A 728 -14.68 -10.38 -33.99
CA LEU A 728 -13.35 -11.01 -33.91
C LEU A 728 -12.66 -10.66 -32.58
N ILE A 729 -11.78 -11.55 -32.12
CA ILE A 729 -10.86 -11.26 -31.02
C ILE A 729 -9.42 -11.56 -31.44
N GLY A 730 -8.44 -10.83 -30.92
CA GLY A 730 -7.03 -11.19 -30.99
C GLY A 730 -6.62 -11.93 -29.72
N LEU A 731 -5.86 -13.02 -29.80
CA LEU A 731 -5.41 -13.77 -28.62
C LEU A 731 -4.09 -14.49 -28.90
N PRO A 732 -3.28 -14.77 -27.86
CA PRO A 732 -2.12 -15.64 -27.99
C PRO A 732 -2.58 -17.09 -28.11
N ILE A 733 -2.02 -17.84 -29.05
CA ILE A 733 -2.13 -19.29 -29.13
C ILE A 733 -0.70 -19.82 -29.17
N ASP A 734 -0.31 -20.52 -28.11
CA ASP A 734 1.06 -20.96 -27.90
C ASP A 734 2.04 -19.78 -27.91
N ASN A 735 3.04 -19.77 -28.79
CA ASN A 735 4.04 -18.70 -28.85
C ASN A 735 3.72 -17.61 -29.89
N GLU A 736 2.54 -17.66 -30.51
CA GLU A 736 2.17 -16.72 -31.57
C GLU A 736 0.78 -16.10 -31.36
N TYR A 737 0.56 -14.92 -31.93
CA TYR A 737 -0.74 -14.26 -31.90
C TYR A 737 -1.61 -14.62 -33.11
N TYR A 738 -2.90 -14.84 -32.81
CA TYR A 738 -3.94 -15.18 -33.77
C TYR A 738 -5.13 -14.23 -33.64
N ILE A 739 -5.92 -14.16 -34.70
CA ILE A 739 -7.26 -13.58 -34.71
C ILE A 739 -8.25 -14.73 -34.75
N ALA A 740 -9.31 -14.67 -33.94
CA ALA A 740 -10.30 -15.73 -33.84
C ALA A 740 -11.74 -15.24 -34.04
N ALA A 741 -12.57 -16.17 -34.51
CA ALA A 741 -14.02 -16.07 -34.63
C ALA A 741 -14.69 -17.34 -34.05
N ALA A 742 -15.96 -17.23 -33.67
CA ALA A 742 -16.75 -18.38 -33.26
C ALA A 742 -17.03 -19.28 -34.46
N SER A 743 -16.80 -20.59 -34.33
CA SER A 743 -17.12 -21.54 -35.41
C SER A 743 -18.60 -21.56 -35.82
N GLY A 744 -19.50 -21.30 -34.86
CA GLY A 744 -20.93 -21.18 -35.10
C GLY A 744 -21.38 -19.84 -35.72
N SER A 745 -20.46 -18.92 -36.04
CA SER A 745 -20.77 -17.62 -36.66
C SER A 745 -20.21 -17.53 -38.09
N PRO A 746 -21.02 -17.82 -39.13
CA PRO A 746 -20.62 -17.65 -40.53
C PRO A 746 -20.10 -16.24 -40.85
N GLU A 747 -20.75 -15.21 -40.29
CA GLU A 747 -20.36 -13.80 -40.47
C GLU A 747 -19.02 -13.49 -39.78
N GLY A 748 -18.79 -14.05 -38.58
CA GLY A 748 -17.51 -13.93 -37.89
C GLY A 748 -16.37 -14.58 -38.68
N VAL A 749 -16.59 -15.78 -39.21
CA VAL A 749 -15.60 -16.48 -40.05
C VAL A 749 -15.32 -15.71 -41.35
N GLN A 750 -16.32 -15.08 -41.95
CA GLN A 750 -16.13 -14.21 -43.11
C GLN A 750 -15.27 -12.98 -42.76
N ARG A 751 -15.58 -12.28 -41.66
CA ARG A 751 -14.79 -11.13 -41.18
C ARG A 751 -13.34 -11.52 -40.89
N LEU A 752 -13.12 -12.72 -40.35
CA LEU A 752 -11.79 -13.25 -40.08
C LEU A 752 -10.97 -13.40 -41.38
N ARG A 753 -11.59 -13.91 -42.45
CA ARG A 753 -10.94 -14.01 -43.78
C ARG A 753 -10.61 -12.65 -44.36
N GLU A 754 -11.51 -11.68 -44.22
CA GLU A 754 -11.30 -10.30 -44.67
C GLU A 754 -10.12 -9.66 -43.92
N ALA A 755 -10.05 -9.83 -42.59
CA ALA A 755 -8.96 -9.34 -41.75
C ALA A 755 -7.59 -9.99 -42.08
N GLN A 756 -7.60 -11.19 -42.66
CA GLN A 756 -6.39 -11.91 -43.11
C GLN A 756 -6.00 -11.57 -44.57
N GLY A 757 -6.80 -10.79 -45.31
CA GLY A 757 -6.54 -10.48 -46.72
C GLY A 757 -7.02 -11.56 -47.71
N GLY A 758 -8.02 -12.36 -47.33
CA GLY A 758 -8.82 -13.20 -48.24
C GLY A 758 -8.17 -14.50 -48.75
N GLY A 759 -6.92 -14.80 -48.37
CA GLY A 759 -6.18 -15.92 -48.96
C GLY A 759 -5.33 -16.78 -48.02
N GLY A 760 -5.41 -16.61 -46.70
CA GLY A 760 -4.62 -17.41 -45.77
C GLY A 760 -5.36 -18.66 -45.27
N ASP A 761 -4.60 -19.61 -44.72
CA ASP A 761 -5.16 -20.83 -44.14
C ASP A 761 -5.78 -20.50 -42.77
N LEU A 762 -6.98 -21.05 -42.53
CA LEU A 762 -7.67 -20.96 -41.25
C LEU A 762 -7.44 -22.25 -40.47
N SER A 763 -7.31 -22.14 -39.16
CA SER A 763 -7.14 -23.25 -38.23
C SER A 763 -8.28 -23.28 -37.22
N VAL A 764 -8.36 -24.32 -36.39
CA VAL A 764 -9.40 -24.44 -35.37
C VAL A 764 -8.75 -24.68 -34.01
N CYS A 765 -9.19 -23.95 -32.99
CA CYS A 765 -8.83 -24.21 -31.60
C CYS A 765 -10.02 -24.92 -30.92
N LEU A 766 -9.76 -26.12 -30.39
CA LEU A 766 -10.75 -26.94 -29.68
C LEU A 766 -10.71 -26.67 -28.17
N ALA A 767 -11.84 -26.88 -27.48
CA ALA A 767 -11.91 -26.73 -26.02
C ALA A 767 -11.27 -27.95 -25.34
N ASP A 768 -11.70 -29.14 -25.75
CA ASP A 768 -11.13 -30.40 -25.35
C ASP A 768 -10.62 -31.21 -26.57
N PRO A 769 -9.41 -31.75 -26.48
CA PRO A 769 -8.85 -32.59 -27.51
C PRO A 769 -9.66 -33.87 -27.80
N SER A 770 -10.44 -34.41 -26.85
CA SER A 770 -11.36 -35.52 -27.11
C SER A 770 -12.45 -35.18 -28.15
N GLU A 771 -12.81 -33.89 -28.27
CA GLU A 771 -13.75 -33.36 -29.29
C GLU A 771 -13.15 -33.42 -30.71
N ALA A 772 -11.84 -33.67 -30.84
CA ALA A 772 -11.21 -33.82 -32.14
C ALA A 772 -11.85 -34.95 -32.94
N SER A 773 -12.34 -36.02 -32.31
CA SER A 773 -13.03 -37.11 -33.04
C SER A 773 -14.42 -36.73 -33.57
N GLU A 774 -15.08 -35.75 -32.95
CA GLU A 774 -16.40 -35.26 -33.33
C GLU A 774 -16.33 -34.25 -34.49
N HIS A 775 -15.21 -33.55 -34.55
CA HIS A 775 -14.94 -32.56 -35.60
C HIS A 775 -14.01 -33.11 -36.69
N ALA A 776 -13.19 -34.14 -36.43
CA ALA A 776 -12.14 -34.69 -37.30
C ALA A 776 -12.36 -36.12 -37.82
N VAL A 777 -12.24 -36.32 -39.14
CA VAL A 777 -12.17 -37.67 -39.72
C VAL A 777 -10.72 -38.17 -39.72
N CYS A 778 -10.33 -38.84 -38.64
CA CYS A 778 -9.00 -39.43 -38.43
C CYS A 778 -8.94 -40.89 -38.90
N ASN A 779 -9.01 -41.13 -40.22
CA ASN A 779 -9.17 -42.50 -40.74
C ASN A 779 -7.96 -43.45 -40.53
N ARG A 780 -6.81 -42.98 -40.01
CA ARG A 780 -5.56 -43.76 -39.99
C ARG A 780 -4.59 -43.48 -38.82
N VAL A 781 -5.00 -42.73 -37.80
CA VAL A 781 -4.27 -42.61 -36.52
C VAL A 781 -5.07 -43.38 -35.47
N PRO A 782 -4.47 -44.34 -34.73
CA PRO A 782 -5.17 -45.03 -33.65
C PRO A 782 -5.81 -44.02 -32.70
N LEU A 783 -7.11 -44.17 -32.41
CA LEU A 783 -7.84 -43.22 -31.56
C LEU A 783 -7.16 -43.04 -30.20
N ASP A 784 -6.62 -44.13 -29.65
CA ASP A 784 -5.88 -44.14 -28.38
C ASP A 784 -4.57 -43.34 -28.45
N LEU A 785 -3.85 -43.39 -29.58
CA LEU A 785 -2.65 -42.57 -29.80
C LEU A 785 -3.01 -41.09 -29.94
N LEU A 786 -4.09 -40.81 -30.69
CA LEU A 786 -4.61 -39.46 -30.83
C LEU A 786 -5.01 -38.90 -29.47
N HIS A 787 -5.81 -39.65 -28.68
CA HIS A 787 -6.17 -39.31 -27.29
C HIS A 787 -4.94 -39.12 -26.41
N HIS A 788 -3.91 -39.95 -26.54
CA HIS A 788 -2.68 -39.82 -25.76
C HIS A 788 -1.94 -38.51 -26.09
N LEU A 789 -1.69 -38.23 -27.37
CA LEU A 789 -1.06 -36.99 -27.85
C LEU A 789 -1.86 -35.74 -27.47
N LEU A 790 -3.17 -35.89 -27.37
CA LEU A 790 -4.13 -34.84 -27.07
C LEU A 790 -4.36 -34.65 -25.55
N SER A 791 -4.11 -35.69 -24.75
CA SER A 791 -4.15 -35.67 -23.28
C SER A 791 -2.90 -35.10 -22.62
N LEU A 792 -1.82 -34.94 -23.40
CA LEU A 792 -0.63 -34.21 -22.94
C LEU A 792 -1.02 -32.75 -22.65
N PRO A 793 -0.46 -32.12 -21.60
CA PRO A 793 -0.77 -30.74 -21.22
C PRO A 793 -0.17 -29.76 -22.23
N ALA A 794 -0.68 -29.70 -23.47
CA ALA A 794 -0.11 -28.86 -24.53
C ALA A 794 -0.79 -28.88 -25.93
N THR A 795 -1.95 -29.50 -26.17
CA THR A 795 -2.30 -29.85 -27.57
C THR A 795 -3.34 -28.94 -28.24
N ASN A 796 -2.97 -28.36 -29.40
CA ASN A 796 -3.83 -27.64 -30.34
C ASN A 796 -3.76 -28.31 -31.75
N VAL A 797 -4.91 -28.45 -32.43
CA VAL A 797 -5.01 -29.16 -33.73
C VAL A 797 -5.19 -28.17 -34.89
N VAL A 798 -4.21 -28.04 -35.78
CA VAL A 798 -4.25 -27.14 -36.96
C VAL A 798 -4.46 -27.95 -38.25
N LEU A 799 -5.37 -27.53 -39.16
CA LEU A 799 -5.68 -28.30 -40.38
C LEU A 799 -5.87 -27.38 -41.63
N PRO A 800 -5.42 -27.76 -42.85
CA PRO A 800 -5.48 -26.88 -44.02
C PRO A 800 -6.72 -26.99 -44.94
N ARG A 801 -7.19 -25.80 -45.32
CA ARG A 801 -7.84 -25.25 -46.54
C ARG A 801 -8.97 -25.92 -47.35
N LYS A 802 -8.90 -27.13 -47.91
CA LYS A 802 -9.51 -27.31 -49.26
C LYS A 802 -11.00 -27.73 -49.43
N LYS A 803 -11.85 -27.81 -48.40
CA LYS A 803 -13.29 -28.18 -48.59
C LYS A 803 -14.32 -27.45 -47.72
N LEU A 804 -14.04 -26.22 -47.29
CA LEU A 804 -15.06 -25.39 -46.61
C LEU A 804 -16.13 -24.82 -47.56
N GLU A 805 -15.94 -24.92 -48.89
CA GLU A 805 -16.82 -24.28 -49.89
C GLU A 805 -17.95 -25.19 -50.42
N GLU A 806 -17.95 -26.50 -50.15
CA GLU A 806 -18.93 -27.44 -50.75
C GLU A 806 -20.08 -27.87 -49.82
N ALA A 807 -20.05 -27.57 -48.52
CA ALA A 807 -21.09 -27.95 -47.57
C ALA A 807 -21.88 -26.71 -47.12
N GLY A 808 -23.08 -26.52 -47.68
CA GLY A 808 -24.00 -25.41 -47.36
C GLY A 808 -24.65 -25.48 -45.98
N ASP A 809 -23.91 -25.90 -44.95
CA ASP A 809 -24.32 -25.99 -43.55
C ASP A 809 -23.03 -25.90 -42.70
N PRO A 810 -22.92 -25.06 -41.65
CA PRO A 810 -21.69 -24.89 -40.87
C PRO A 810 -21.51 -26.06 -39.90
N LYS A 811 -21.39 -27.27 -40.43
CA LYS A 811 -20.78 -28.40 -39.74
C LYS A 811 -19.34 -28.48 -40.24
N ILE A 812 -18.40 -28.27 -39.33
CA ILE A 812 -16.97 -28.47 -39.57
C ILE A 812 -16.78 -29.95 -39.92
N VAL A 813 -16.73 -30.29 -41.21
CA VAL A 813 -16.47 -31.65 -41.70
C VAL A 813 -15.02 -31.71 -42.16
N LEU A 814 -14.15 -32.26 -41.32
CA LEU A 814 -12.76 -32.53 -41.68
C LEU A 814 -12.68 -33.83 -42.50
N ARG A 815 -11.92 -33.87 -43.60
CA ARG A 815 -11.61 -35.11 -44.34
C ARG A 815 -10.15 -35.12 -44.76
N CYS A 816 -9.41 -36.17 -44.38
CA CYS A 816 -8.08 -36.46 -44.93
C CYS A 816 -8.17 -37.45 -46.10
N PRO A 817 -8.02 -36.98 -47.35
CA PRO A 817 -7.26 -37.79 -48.31
C PRO A 817 -6.45 -36.99 -49.34
N GLY A 818 -5.17 -37.39 -49.50
CA GLY A 818 -4.42 -37.30 -50.75
C GLY A 818 -4.12 -35.89 -51.27
N GLN A 819 -2.96 -35.37 -50.85
CA GLN A 819 -2.40 -34.05 -51.13
C GLN A 819 -3.06 -32.92 -50.33
N ASP A 820 -2.55 -32.67 -49.13
CA ASP A 820 -2.46 -31.36 -48.45
C ASP A 820 -1.90 -31.61 -47.02
N LYS A 821 -0.91 -30.80 -46.60
CA LYS A 821 -0.04 -31.05 -45.42
C LYS A 821 -0.74 -30.73 -44.10
N GLY A 822 -1.21 -31.72 -43.33
CA GLY A 822 -1.75 -31.50 -41.98
C GLY A 822 -0.65 -31.40 -40.92
N GLN A 823 -0.64 -30.33 -40.12
CA GLN A 823 0.36 -30.08 -39.06
C GLN A 823 -0.33 -29.99 -37.69
N MET A 824 0.07 -30.83 -36.74
CA MET A 824 -0.40 -30.77 -35.35
C MET A 824 0.67 -30.14 -34.46
N TYR A 825 0.30 -29.20 -33.58
CA TYR A 825 1.22 -28.45 -32.72
C TYR A 825 1.01 -28.83 -31.25
N VAL A 826 2.10 -29.05 -30.52
CA VAL A 826 2.06 -29.39 -29.09
C VAL A 826 2.92 -28.39 -28.29
N SER A 827 2.32 -27.42 -27.59
CA SER A 827 3.00 -26.47 -26.69
C SER A 827 2.19 -26.12 -25.41
N GLY A 828 2.91 -25.84 -24.31
CA GLY A 828 2.39 -25.81 -22.94
C GLY A 828 2.26 -24.44 -22.26
N ALA A 829 2.07 -23.34 -23.00
CA ALA A 829 2.16 -22.00 -22.40
C ALA A 829 0.82 -21.29 -22.09
N PHE A 830 -0.28 -21.53 -22.84
CA PHE A 830 -1.51 -20.74 -22.65
C PHE A 830 -2.80 -21.57 -22.66
N SER A 831 -3.50 -21.59 -21.52
CA SER A 831 -4.82 -22.23 -21.37
C SER A 831 -6.00 -21.32 -21.78
N PHE A 832 -5.73 -20.03 -22.05
CA PHE A 832 -6.75 -19.01 -22.35
C PHE A 832 -7.61 -19.30 -23.59
N PRO A 833 -7.06 -19.63 -24.78
CA PRO A 833 -7.87 -19.93 -25.97
C PRO A 833 -8.83 -21.10 -25.75
N ARG A 834 -8.39 -22.12 -25.01
CA ARG A 834 -9.18 -23.30 -24.66
C ARG A 834 -10.27 -22.97 -23.65
N ALA A 835 -9.98 -22.11 -22.67
CA ALA A 835 -10.99 -21.62 -21.75
C ALA A 835 -12.08 -20.81 -22.47
N VAL A 836 -11.70 -19.99 -23.45
CA VAL A 836 -12.65 -19.27 -24.32
C VAL A 836 -13.49 -20.23 -25.15
N ALA A 837 -12.89 -21.23 -25.82
CA ALA A 837 -13.64 -22.24 -26.57
C ALA A 837 -14.62 -23.03 -25.67
N ARG A 838 -14.18 -23.39 -24.46
CA ARG A 838 -14.97 -24.13 -23.47
C ARG A 838 -16.17 -23.34 -22.98
N GLU A 839 -15.97 -22.08 -22.61
CA GLU A 839 -17.04 -21.20 -22.12
C GLU A 839 -17.99 -20.75 -23.25
N LEU A 840 -17.46 -20.65 -24.48
CA LEU A 840 -18.28 -20.39 -25.67
C LEU A 840 -19.17 -21.59 -26.01
N GLY A 841 -18.74 -22.82 -25.67
CA GLY A 841 -19.42 -24.07 -25.99
C GLY A 841 -19.24 -24.52 -27.44
N MET A 842 -18.26 -23.97 -28.16
CA MET A 842 -17.92 -24.36 -29.53
C MET A 842 -16.47 -24.00 -29.88
N PRO A 843 -15.87 -24.64 -30.90
CA PRO A 843 -14.51 -24.33 -31.35
C PRO A 843 -14.32 -22.88 -31.82
N LEU A 844 -13.09 -22.40 -31.74
CA LEU A 844 -12.69 -21.12 -32.35
C LEU A 844 -12.08 -21.38 -33.73
N VAL A 845 -12.49 -20.61 -34.73
CA VAL A 845 -11.80 -20.56 -36.02
C VAL A 845 -10.75 -19.47 -35.93
N VAL A 846 -9.49 -19.78 -36.20
CA VAL A 846 -8.35 -18.90 -35.96
C VAL A 846 -7.52 -18.69 -37.22
N ALA A 847 -6.92 -17.51 -37.34
CA ALA A 847 -6.00 -17.16 -38.42
C ALA A 847 -4.75 -16.48 -37.83
N PRO A 848 -3.54 -16.79 -38.32
CA PRO A 848 -2.34 -16.10 -37.89
C PRO A 848 -2.48 -14.58 -38.00
N ALA A 849 -2.08 -13.86 -36.96
CA ALA A 849 -2.20 -12.40 -36.95
C ALA A 849 -1.28 -11.73 -38.00
N SER A 850 -0.22 -12.40 -38.45
CA SER A 850 0.68 -11.94 -39.52
C SER A 850 0.78 -12.98 -40.64
N SER A 851 0.93 -12.52 -41.89
CA SER A 851 1.04 -13.36 -43.09
C SER A 851 2.48 -13.65 -43.54
N SER A 852 3.47 -12.97 -42.94
CA SER A 852 4.86 -12.97 -43.42
C SER A 852 5.91 -13.40 -42.39
N LYS A 853 5.56 -13.39 -41.10
CA LYS A 853 6.42 -13.78 -39.97
C LYS A 853 5.57 -14.20 -38.77
N SER A 854 6.13 -15.04 -37.90
CA SER A 854 5.59 -15.34 -36.57
C SER A 854 5.36 -14.04 -35.78
N CYS A 855 4.21 -13.94 -35.13
CA CYS A 855 3.83 -12.78 -34.34
C CYS A 855 4.02 -13.13 -32.87
N LEU A 856 5.19 -12.83 -32.29
CA LEU A 856 5.59 -13.26 -30.95
C LEU A 856 5.20 -12.26 -29.85
N SER A 857 4.88 -11.03 -30.25
CA SER A 857 4.42 -9.96 -29.37
C SER A 857 3.09 -9.41 -29.86
N VAL A 858 2.23 -9.03 -28.93
CA VAL A 858 0.91 -8.46 -29.25
C VAL A 858 1.04 -7.17 -30.08
N ARG A 859 2.17 -6.47 -29.92
CA ARG A 859 2.49 -5.22 -30.61
C ARG A 859 2.77 -5.42 -32.10
N GLU A 860 3.14 -6.63 -32.53
CA GLU A 860 3.53 -6.91 -33.91
C GLU A 860 2.35 -6.99 -34.90
N PHE A 861 1.11 -7.14 -34.41
CA PHE A 861 -0.11 -7.13 -35.24
C PHE A 861 -1.05 -5.96 -34.92
N ARG A 862 -0.49 -4.87 -34.38
CA ARG A 862 -1.24 -3.66 -34.01
C ARG A 862 -2.10 -3.09 -35.15
N ASP A 863 -1.66 -3.25 -36.39
CA ASP A 863 -2.39 -2.86 -37.59
C ASP A 863 -3.75 -3.56 -37.73
N LYS A 864 -3.90 -4.76 -37.16
CA LYS A 864 -5.14 -5.55 -37.20
C LYS A 864 -6.02 -5.44 -35.97
N TRP A 865 -5.59 -4.73 -34.91
CA TRP A 865 -6.43 -4.51 -33.74
C TRP A 865 -7.76 -3.84 -34.08
N ALA A 866 -7.79 -3.07 -35.18
CA ALA A 866 -9.02 -2.45 -35.67
C ALA A 866 -10.09 -3.44 -36.13
N ALA A 867 -9.70 -4.65 -36.53
CA ALA A 867 -10.60 -5.71 -36.95
C ALA A 867 -11.14 -6.52 -35.75
N CYS A 868 -10.46 -6.43 -34.59
CA CYS A 868 -10.84 -7.12 -33.38
C CYS A 868 -11.69 -6.23 -32.47
N ALA A 869 -12.74 -6.79 -31.88
CA ALA A 869 -13.49 -6.13 -30.82
C ALA A 869 -12.67 -6.05 -29.52
N GLN A 870 -11.85 -7.08 -29.26
CA GLN A 870 -10.94 -7.17 -28.12
C GLN A 870 -9.64 -7.84 -28.56
N VAL A 871 -8.54 -7.44 -27.94
CA VAL A 871 -7.22 -8.06 -28.14
C VAL A 871 -6.72 -8.49 -26.78
N PHE A 872 -6.28 -9.73 -26.67
CA PHE A 872 -5.73 -10.32 -25.46
C PHE A 872 -4.22 -10.53 -25.63
N ASP A 873 -3.44 -10.23 -24.60
CA ASP A 873 -1.97 -10.24 -24.54
C ASP A 873 -1.50 -11.31 -23.54
N GLY A 874 -0.78 -12.30 -24.05
CA GLY A 874 -0.13 -13.35 -23.24
C GLY A 874 1.27 -12.97 -22.76
N GLY A 875 1.75 -11.76 -23.08
CA GLY A 875 3.15 -11.36 -22.95
C GLY A 875 3.94 -11.62 -24.23
N ASP A 876 5.19 -11.17 -24.22
CA ASP A 876 6.15 -11.43 -25.31
C ASP A 876 6.71 -12.84 -25.16
N ALA A 877 6.63 -13.64 -26.22
CA ALA A 877 7.25 -14.96 -26.26
C ALA A 877 8.76 -14.84 -26.54
N GLU A 878 9.60 -15.49 -25.71
CA GLU A 878 11.01 -15.69 -26.06
C GLU A 878 11.10 -16.65 -27.26
N GLU A 879 12.07 -16.42 -28.16
CA GLU A 879 12.34 -17.23 -29.36
C GLU A 879 12.66 -18.73 -29.07
N ALA A 880 12.62 -19.16 -27.79
CA ALA A 880 13.35 -20.31 -27.25
C ALA A 880 12.51 -21.51 -26.77
N THR A 881 11.20 -21.60 -27.03
CA THR A 881 10.48 -22.90 -26.96
C THR A 881 10.00 -23.29 -28.35
N LYS A 882 10.85 -24.02 -29.07
CA LYS A 882 10.54 -24.54 -30.41
C LYS A 882 9.38 -25.53 -30.31
N LEU A 883 8.25 -25.16 -30.90
CA LEU A 883 7.05 -25.97 -31.02
C LEU A 883 7.37 -27.38 -31.56
N LEU A 884 6.94 -28.41 -30.85
CA LEU A 884 6.86 -29.74 -31.42
C LEU A 884 5.77 -29.72 -32.49
N THR A 885 6.19 -29.77 -33.75
CA THR A 885 5.30 -29.90 -34.90
C THR A 885 5.30 -31.36 -35.36
N ILE A 886 4.13 -31.98 -35.40
CA ILE A 886 3.90 -33.34 -35.90
C ILE A 886 3.23 -33.18 -37.27
N ASP A 887 4.01 -33.35 -38.34
CA ASP A 887 3.51 -33.35 -39.72
C ASP A 887 3.19 -34.80 -40.13
N MET A 888 1.91 -35.08 -40.40
CA MET A 888 1.42 -36.40 -40.80
C MET A 888 1.18 -36.43 -42.31
N ALA A 889 2.26 -36.45 -43.09
CA ALA A 889 2.22 -36.28 -44.54
C ALA A 889 2.05 -37.59 -45.34
N GLU A 890 2.53 -38.75 -44.87
CA GLU A 890 2.58 -40.01 -45.64
C GLU A 890 2.27 -41.26 -44.80
N GLU A 891 1.86 -42.36 -45.46
CA GLU A 891 1.17 -43.57 -44.94
C GLU A 891 1.79 -44.30 -43.72
N ALA A 892 2.98 -43.91 -43.25
CA ALA A 892 3.59 -44.43 -42.02
C ALA A 892 4.70 -43.52 -41.45
N LYS A 893 4.81 -42.26 -41.87
CA LYS A 893 5.94 -41.37 -41.52
C LYS A 893 5.50 -40.07 -40.86
N VAL A 894 5.94 -39.86 -39.62
CA VAL A 894 5.81 -38.60 -38.88
C VAL A 894 7.13 -37.82 -38.96
N LYS A 895 7.08 -36.52 -39.26
CA LYS A 895 8.25 -35.63 -39.13
C LYS A 895 8.17 -34.86 -37.83
N ILE A 896 9.21 -34.96 -37.01
CA ILE A 896 9.36 -34.20 -35.76
C ILE A 896 10.50 -33.19 -35.98
N ARG A 897 10.20 -31.90 -35.92
CA ARG A 897 11.24 -30.85 -35.94
C ARG A 897 11.87 -30.76 -34.54
N GLN A 898 13.18 -31.01 -34.44
CA GLN A 898 13.82 -31.37 -33.17
C GLN A 898 14.48 -30.18 -32.47
N GLU A 899 13.93 -29.72 -31.33
CA GLU A 899 14.65 -29.21 -30.12
C GLU A 899 13.82 -29.36 -28.80
N ASP A 900 12.79 -30.24 -28.76
CA ASP A 900 11.92 -30.44 -27.58
C ASP A 900 12.44 -31.60 -26.69
N PRO A 901 12.53 -31.44 -25.35
CA PRO A 901 12.95 -32.51 -24.42
C PRO A 901 12.12 -33.79 -24.49
N ARG A 902 10.86 -33.70 -24.93
CA ARG A 902 9.89 -34.82 -25.04
C ARG A 902 10.06 -35.64 -26.32
N ALA A 903 10.96 -35.26 -27.23
CA ALA A 903 11.15 -35.95 -28.50
C ALA A 903 11.45 -37.45 -28.32
N ALA A 904 12.21 -37.82 -27.29
CA ALA A 904 12.55 -39.21 -26.98
C ALA A 904 11.34 -40.04 -26.49
N GLU A 905 10.50 -39.45 -25.64
CA GLU A 905 9.27 -40.07 -25.11
C GLU A 905 8.24 -40.30 -26.22
N LEU A 906 8.06 -39.29 -27.09
CA LEU A 906 7.17 -39.39 -28.24
C LEU A 906 7.68 -40.41 -29.26
N GLN A 907 8.99 -40.51 -29.45
CA GLN A 907 9.61 -41.54 -30.27
C GLN A 907 9.29 -42.95 -29.77
N GLU A 908 9.32 -43.18 -28.46
CA GLU A 908 8.93 -44.45 -27.85
C GLU A 908 7.42 -44.72 -28.03
N LEU A 909 6.59 -43.68 -27.84
CA LEU A 909 5.15 -43.74 -28.04
C LEU A 909 4.78 -44.09 -29.48
N PHE A 910 5.28 -43.35 -30.49
CA PHE A 910 4.99 -43.63 -31.90
C PHE A 910 5.45 -45.01 -32.33
N SER A 911 6.61 -45.47 -31.82
CA SER A 911 7.13 -46.82 -32.07
C SER A 911 6.21 -47.91 -31.52
N SER A 912 5.57 -47.67 -30.36
CA SER A 912 4.63 -48.62 -29.75
C SER A 912 3.35 -48.84 -30.58
N TYR A 913 3.00 -47.89 -31.46
CA TYR A 913 1.90 -47.98 -32.41
C TYR A 913 2.33 -48.36 -33.83
N GLY A 914 3.61 -48.74 -34.05
CA GLY A 914 4.11 -49.18 -35.35
C GLY A 914 4.29 -48.05 -36.38
N ILE A 915 4.38 -46.79 -35.94
CA ILE A 915 4.54 -45.61 -36.79
C ILE A 915 6.03 -45.27 -36.89
N THR A 916 6.55 -45.15 -38.11
CA THR A 916 7.94 -44.70 -38.33
C THR A 916 8.03 -43.17 -38.33
N PHE A 917 9.16 -42.60 -37.94
CA PHE A 917 9.33 -41.15 -37.92
C PHE A 917 10.74 -40.75 -38.37
N ASP A 918 10.86 -39.55 -38.93
CA ASP A 918 12.13 -38.91 -39.30
C ASP A 918 12.29 -37.63 -38.44
N LEU A 919 13.40 -37.51 -37.71
CA LEU A 919 13.78 -36.26 -37.04
C LEU A 919 14.30 -35.29 -38.11
N VAL A 920 13.74 -34.09 -38.17
CA VAL A 920 14.05 -33.06 -39.19
C VAL A 920 14.69 -31.84 -38.58
#